data_AF-A0A150WRI8-F1
#
_entry.id   AF-A0A150WRI8-F1
#
_cell.length_a   1.000
_cell.length_b   1.000
_cell.length_c   1.000
_cell.angle_alpha   90.00
_cell.angle_beta   90.00
_cell.angle_gamma   90.00
#
_symmetry.space_group_name_H-M   'P 1'
#
loop_
_entity.id
_entity.type
_entity.pdbx_description
1 polymer ?
#
loop_
_entity_poly.entity_id
_entity_poly.type
_entity_poly.pdbx_seq_one_letter_code
_entity_poly.pdbx_strand_id
1 'polypeptide(L)'
;MTLNQILVGAFSSLTLLFTVGCGNSFQGNDYGSTTPATPEPAYYGKPTDIADASAVRVTASAKFLYRQLDFTPGSSTNGLGAVVSAANAAPIPFAEFHIYDAAGNRIQQGETTTAGIAEFKIPKTAGTYTLKVFSRALNDYIKVSVLEDIYSNTPYNISRSFTIDATDIAAGTKNISTSPLYAEANESLSAKIEGGAFNIMFNILLANEYLRRNINKNGDVAGTPVADTNKWFVAEKVTVYWKAGFNPYTYFNNTTPLSFYSPGDRKLYILGGVSGNVKSADTDHFDDSVILHEYGHFLEDVYGSSQSPGGSHTGNFVIDARLAWSEGWANYFQGAVLTGADANGSNGAYLETDIPATKRYHYYVDTYGYKGSGNNAGVAIAFNLAADGTDVSQYDSVASDPAGTGMFREVSVSRSLYKSTRNTASIYTGSKTGGGVLFKDVWKVFSGEEKNVSTHASPAYYSFANTTVFPISNMGLMNWMLSKNGVSSSAWNSILNEEKQTKTTENYAYYLQAGTGCSYTFTNGTTEKLMTSRDTVKRSDQQMNNDFYLYYHDGQAATLTMNYTTSGSATLNLDLILYYGSYVYFEDDYAYAGKSSNFVARTSRNASGAETINLSGLPAGIYMLNVKINAYNKLQYELNGNATYTITKNGSQQLCGTERP
;
A
#
# COMPACT_ATOMS: atom_id res chain seq x y z
N MET A 1 10.42 42.99 -28.95
CA MET A 1 9.52 41.93 -28.47
C MET A 1 10.06 41.45 -27.15
N THR A 2 9.21 41.47 -26.13
CA THR A 2 9.56 41.67 -24.72
C THR A 2 9.90 40.39 -23.98
N LEU A 3 10.95 40.53 -23.17
CA LEU A 3 11.32 39.79 -21.98
C LEU A 3 10.08 39.38 -21.15
N ASN A 4 9.68 38.11 -21.20
CA ASN A 4 8.85 37.42 -20.20
C ASN A 4 8.78 35.92 -20.58
N GLN A 5 8.86 35.03 -19.58
CA GLN A 5 8.75 33.56 -19.63
C GLN A 5 10.04 32.72 -19.64
N ILE A 6 11.00 33.02 -18.75
CA ILE A 6 11.88 31.98 -18.19
C ILE A 6 12.03 32.28 -16.70
N LEU A 7 11.05 31.91 -15.87
CA LEU A 7 11.22 31.83 -14.41
C LEU A 7 10.07 31.05 -13.75
N VAL A 8 9.91 29.76 -14.10
CA VAL A 8 9.24 28.77 -13.23
C VAL A 8 9.97 27.45 -13.47
N GLY A 9 11.06 27.23 -12.74
CA GLY A 9 11.96 26.11 -13.00
C GLY A 9 13.13 26.10 -12.03
N ALA A 10 12.84 26.19 -10.72
CA ALA A 10 13.79 25.88 -9.66
C ALA A 10 13.00 25.77 -8.35
N PHE A 11 13.16 24.64 -7.67
CA PHE A 11 12.53 24.18 -6.43
C PHE A 11 11.44 23.09 -6.61
N SER A 12 11.85 21.96 -7.18
CA SER A 12 11.24 20.65 -6.96
C SER A 12 12.33 19.57 -7.18
N SER A 13 13.17 19.39 -6.18
CA SER A 13 14.12 18.26 -6.12
C SER A 13 14.13 17.70 -4.71
N LEU A 14 12.98 17.17 -4.30
CA LEU A 14 12.93 16.15 -3.25
C LEU A 14 12.57 14.85 -3.95
N THR A 15 13.63 14.10 -4.22
CA THR A 15 13.66 12.75 -4.79
C THR A 15 12.92 11.81 -3.85
N LEU A 16 12.14 10.86 -4.38
CA LEU A 16 11.62 9.72 -3.62
C LEU A 16 12.78 9.14 -2.80
N LEU A 17 12.62 9.14 -1.49
CA LEU A 17 13.60 8.66 -0.53
C LEU A 17 12.84 7.86 0.51
N PHE A 18 12.39 6.68 0.11
CA PHE A 18 12.16 5.63 1.09
C PHE A 18 13.54 5.07 1.41
N THR A 19 14.06 5.28 2.61
CA THR A 19 15.37 4.72 3.03
C THR A 19 15.14 3.63 4.07
N VAL A 20 15.29 2.36 3.67
CA VAL A 20 15.59 1.16 4.52
C VAL A 20 14.52 0.85 5.58
N GLY A 21 14.03 -0.35 5.87
CA GLY A 21 14.26 -1.74 5.48
C GLY A 21 13.52 -2.57 6.55
N CYS A 22 12.51 -3.36 6.15
CA CYS A 22 11.90 -4.35 7.04
C CYS A 22 12.86 -5.55 7.12
N GLY A 23 13.71 -5.58 8.15
CA GLY A 23 14.68 -6.66 8.35
C GLY A 23 15.43 -6.51 9.67
N ASN A 24 15.09 -7.38 10.62
CA ASN A 24 15.55 -7.45 12.01
C ASN A 24 17.02 -7.07 12.28
N SER A 25 17.21 -6.07 13.15
CA SER A 25 18.12 -6.15 14.31
C SER A 25 17.88 -4.95 15.24
N PHE A 26 17.13 -5.20 16.33
CA PHE A 26 16.87 -4.22 17.39
C PHE A 26 18.13 -4.01 18.23
N GLN A 27 18.72 -2.80 18.23
CA GLN A 27 19.31 -2.14 19.41
C GLN A 27 19.44 -0.61 19.21
N GLY A 28 18.62 0.13 19.97
CA GLY A 28 19.01 1.20 20.90
C GLY A 28 19.29 2.64 20.47
N ASN A 29 18.27 3.50 20.54
CA ASN A 29 18.02 4.44 21.63
C ASN A 29 16.84 5.38 21.27
N ASP A 30 15.60 4.91 21.47
CA ASP A 30 14.47 5.70 21.96
C ASP A 30 13.92 4.96 23.21
N TYR A 31 14.81 4.77 24.20
CA TYR A 31 14.51 4.05 25.43
C TYR A 31 13.93 4.97 26.49
N GLY A 32 12.75 4.59 26.98
CA GLY A 32 12.18 5.20 28.18
C GLY A 32 10.94 4.51 28.74
N SER A 33 10.38 3.50 28.07
CA SER A 33 9.36 2.65 28.67
C SER A 33 9.73 1.19 28.50
N THR A 34 10.21 0.57 29.57
CA THR A 34 10.17 -0.89 29.77
C THR A 34 8.77 -1.37 30.18
N THR A 35 7.79 -0.46 30.22
CA THR A 35 6.40 -0.79 30.53
C THR A 35 5.84 -1.63 29.39
N PRO A 36 5.35 -2.85 29.67
CA PRO A 36 4.58 -3.60 28.70
C PRO A 36 3.47 -2.70 28.16
N ALA A 37 3.25 -2.73 26.84
CA ALA A 37 2.14 -2.02 26.25
C ALA A 37 0.87 -2.40 27.00
N THR A 38 0.12 -1.41 27.52
CA THR A 38 -1.17 -1.71 28.14
C THR A 38 -2.08 -2.28 27.06
N PRO A 39 -2.86 -3.33 27.35
CA PRO A 39 -3.82 -3.83 26.37
C PRO A 39 -4.75 -2.70 25.94
N GLU A 40 -5.13 -2.68 24.66
CA GLU A 40 -6.19 -1.79 24.19
C GLU A 40 -7.43 -2.01 25.08
N PRO A 41 -8.10 -0.93 25.55
CA PRO A 41 -9.32 -1.06 26.35
C PRO A 41 -10.36 -1.95 25.65
N ALA A 42 -11.19 -2.66 26.41
CA ALA A 42 -12.24 -3.49 25.83
C ALA A 42 -13.18 -2.67 24.92
N TYR A 43 -13.61 -3.26 23.81
CA TYR A 43 -14.65 -2.73 22.92
C TYR A 43 -16.02 -3.22 23.40
N TYR A 44 -16.98 -2.32 23.55
CA TYR A 44 -18.30 -2.62 24.11
C TYR A 44 -19.41 -2.68 23.05
N GLY A 45 -19.18 -2.12 21.86
CA GLY A 45 -20.07 -2.23 20.71
C GLY A 45 -21.48 -1.67 20.94
N LYS A 46 -22.50 -2.46 20.60
CA LYS A 46 -23.91 -2.04 20.49
C LYS A 46 -24.51 -1.52 21.82
N PRO A 47 -25.50 -0.60 21.75
CA PRO A 47 -26.18 -0.10 22.95
C PRO A 47 -26.88 -1.19 23.76
N THR A 48 -26.89 -1.01 25.07
CA THR A 48 -27.73 -1.80 25.98
C THR A 48 -29.17 -1.30 25.86
N ASP A 49 -30.12 -2.18 25.53
CA ASP A 49 -31.52 -1.75 25.40
C ASP A 49 -32.13 -1.43 26.78
N ILE A 50 -32.96 -0.39 26.79
CA ILE A 50 -33.72 0.05 27.96
C ILE A 50 -35.18 0.22 27.50
N ALA A 51 -36.12 -0.30 28.27
CA ALA A 51 -37.54 -0.17 27.96
C ALA A 51 -37.94 1.31 27.82
N ASP A 52 -38.66 1.66 26.75
CA ASP A 52 -38.99 3.06 26.41
C ASP A 52 -39.72 3.79 27.55
N ALA A 53 -40.56 3.07 28.31
CA ALA A 53 -41.27 3.63 29.46
C ALA A 53 -40.33 4.23 30.53
N SER A 54 -39.12 3.67 30.66
CA SER A 54 -38.13 4.02 31.69
C SER A 54 -36.94 4.82 31.16
N ALA A 55 -36.94 5.18 29.88
CA ALA A 55 -35.80 5.79 29.21
C ALA A 55 -36.06 7.21 28.72
N VAL A 56 -34.98 7.97 28.59
CA VAL A 56 -34.89 9.13 27.69
C VAL A 56 -34.08 8.69 26.48
N ARG A 57 -34.67 8.79 25.28
CA ARG A 57 -33.94 8.60 24.01
C ARG A 57 -33.16 9.86 23.69
N VAL A 58 -31.84 9.75 23.65
CA VAL A 58 -30.93 10.84 23.32
C VAL A 58 -30.41 10.67 21.91
N THR A 59 -30.45 11.75 21.13
CA THR A 59 -29.85 11.83 19.80
C THR A 59 -28.76 12.88 19.79
N ALA A 60 -27.54 12.49 19.44
CA ALA A 60 -26.38 13.36 19.31
C ALA A 60 -25.69 13.15 17.96
N SER A 61 -24.88 14.11 17.52
CA SER A 61 -24.09 14.00 16.30
C SER A 61 -22.60 14.21 16.60
N ALA A 62 -21.75 13.45 15.91
CA ALA A 62 -20.31 13.51 16.00
C ALA A 62 -19.72 13.71 14.61
N LYS A 63 -18.83 14.70 14.49
CA LYS A 63 -18.18 15.11 13.25
C LYS A 63 -16.70 15.35 13.48
N PHE A 64 -15.90 15.29 12.43
CA PHE A 64 -14.49 15.69 12.48
C PHE A 64 -14.20 16.83 11.52
N LEU A 65 -13.36 17.75 11.97
CA LEU A 65 -12.72 18.76 11.15
C LEU A 65 -11.44 18.16 10.58
N TYR A 66 -11.01 18.66 9.43
CA TYR A 66 -9.80 18.22 8.75
C TYR A 66 -9.21 19.38 7.94
N ARG A 67 -8.02 19.20 7.40
CA ARG A 67 -7.42 20.13 6.44
C ARG A 67 -7.65 19.57 5.03
N GLN A 68 -8.30 20.34 4.18
CA GLN A 68 -8.63 19.88 2.83
C GLN A 68 -7.41 19.97 1.92
N LEU A 69 -7.17 18.95 1.10
CA LEU A 69 -6.19 19.03 0.02
C LEU A 69 -6.67 19.98 -1.08
N ASP A 70 -5.93 21.07 -1.28
CA ASP A 70 -6.04 21.91 -2.47
C ASP A 70 -5.01 21.43 -3.49
N PHE A 71 -5.46 20.71 -4.51
CA PHE A 71 -4.58 20.16 -5.55
C PHE A 71 -5.15 20.38 -6.95
N THR A 72 -4.42 21.15 -7.75
CA THR A 72 -4.61 21.31 -9.18
C THR A 72 -3.29 20.97 -9.88
N PRO A 73 -3.24 19.95 -10.75
CA PRO A 73 -2.01 19.57 -11.44
C PRO A 73 -1.33 20.78 -12.10
N GLY A 74 -0.03 20.95 -11.83
CA GLY A 74 0.77 22.07 -12.35
C GLY A 74 0.63 23.40 -11.60
N SER A 75 -0.22 23.48 -10.56
CA SER A 75 -0.32 24.69 -9.72
C SER A 75 0.80 24.76 -8.68
N SER A 76 1.34 25.97 -8.47
CA SER A 76 2.28 26.26 -7.38
C SER A 76 1.59 26.43 -6.02
N THR A 77 0.27 26.49 -6.00
CA THR A 77 -0.53 26.64 -4.78
C THR A 77 -1.04 25.30 -4.25
N ASN A 78 -0.40 24.18 -4.58
CA ASN A 78 -0.84 22.87 -4.10
C ASN A 78 -0.44 22.62 -2.63
N GLY A 79 -1.17 21.74 -1.96
CA GLY A 79 -0.92 21.31 -0.57
C GLY A 79 -2.15 21.50 0.32
N LEU A 80 -2.06 21.04 1.57
CA LEU A 80 -3.17 21.13 2.53
C LEU A 80 -3.57 22.58 2.79
N GLY A 81 -4.86 22.84 2.83
CA GLY A 81 -5.47 24.13 3.14
C GLY A 81 -5.61 24.41 4.63
N ALA A 82 -6.39 25.43 4.95
CA ALA A 82 -6.83 25.68 6.32
C ALA A 82 -7.83 24.61 6.78
N VAL A 83 -8.09 24.56 8.09
CA VAL A 83 -9.12 23.69 8.66
C VAL A 83 -10.49 24.05 8.04
N VAL A 84 -11.23 23.03 7.62
CA VAL A 84 -12.56 23.23 7.02
C VAL A 84 -13.52 23.89 8.01
N SER A 85 -14.54 24.59 7.49
CA SER A 85 -15.58 25.16 8.34
C SER A 85 -16.44 24.06 8.98
N ALA A 86 -17.11 24.38 10.09
CA ALA A 86 -18.04 23.46 10.77
C ALA A 86 -19.19 22.94 9.87
N ALA A 87 -19.55 23.70 8.82
CA ALA A 87 -20.54 23.28 7.83
C ALA A 87 -20.01 22.18 6.89
N ASN A 88 -18.70 22.14 6.66
CA ASN A 88 -18.01 21.18 5.80
C ASN A 88 -17.38 20.02 6.59
N ALA A 89 -17.60 19.96 7.91
CA ALA A 89 -17.11 18.87 8.75
C ALA A 89 -17.73 17.53 8.33
N ALA A 90 -16.90 16.49 8.28
CA ALA A 90 -17.32 15.13 7.91
C ALA A 90 -17.94 14.40 9.11
N PRO A 91 -18.90 13.48 8.90
CA PRO A 91 -19.44 12.66 9.98
C PRO A 91 -18.37 11.71 10.54
N ILE A 92 -18.53 11.28 11.79
CA ILE A 92 -17.74 10.17 12.37
C ILE A 92 -18.61 8.90 12.34
N PRO A 93 -18.55 8.08 11.29
CA PRO A 93 -19.39 6.90 11.13
C PRO A 93 -18.89 5.68 11.90
N PHE A 94 -19.83 4.87 12.40
CA PHE A 94 -19.59 3.55 12.99
C PHE A 94 -18.62 3.49 14.18
N ALA A 95 -18.29 4.65 14.76
CA ALA A 95 -17.37 4.77 15.86
C ALA A 95 -18.04 4.38 17.17
N GLU A 96 -17.29 3.72 18.04
CA GLU A 96 -17.75 3.46 19.40
C GLU A 96 -18.00 4.76 20.15
N PHE A 97 -19.07 4.80 20.93
CA PHE A 97 -19.31 5.84 21.90
C PHE A 97 -19.67 5.27 23.26
N HIS A 98 -19.37 6.01 24.32
CA HIS A 98 -19.75 5.71 25.70
C HIS A 98 -20.45 6.91 26.34
N ILE A 99 -21.38 6.62 27.24
CA ILE A 99 -22.04 7.62 28.09
C ILE A 99 -21.63 7.38 29.53
N TYR A 100 -21.19 8.43 30.19
CA TYR A 100 -20.81 8.43 31.59
C TYR A 100 -21.76 9.28 32.41
N ASP A 101 -22.05 8.86 33.63
CA ASP A 101 -22.71 9.70 34.63
C ASP A 101 -21.72 10.70 35.26
N ALA A 102 -22.23 11.57 36.14
CA ALA A 102 -21.41 12.56 36.86
C ALA A 102 -20.37 11.94 37.81
N ALA A 103 -20.52 10.67 38.19
CA ALA A 103 -19.56 9.93 39.01
C ALA A 103 -18.48 9.23 38.17
N GLY A 104 -18.57 9.32 36.84
CA GLY A 104 -17.62 8.68 35.91
C GLY A 104 -17.92 7.21 35.62
N ASN A 105 -19.08 6.69 36.04
CA ASN A 105 -19.50 5.34 35.68
C ASN A 105 -20.04 5.33 34.25
N ARG A 106 -19.62 4.35 33.43
CA ARG A 106 -20.22 4.14 32.12
C ARG A 106 -21.63 3.55 32.29
N ILE A 107 -22.64 4.25 31.81
CA ILE A 107 -24.05 3.84 31.91
C ILE A 107 -24.65 3.36 30.58
N GLN A 108 -23.99 3.66 29.47
CA GLN A 108 -24.42 3.26 28.14
C GLN A 108 -23.24 3.28 27.16
N GLN A 109 -23.38 2.56 26.05
CA GLN A 109 -22.45 2.55 24.93
C GLN A 109 -23.21 2.48 23.59
N GLY A 110 -22.50 2.48 22.49
CA GLY A 110 -23.07 2.23 21.18
C GLY A 110 -22.09 2.53 20.06
N GLU A 111 -22.62 2.55 18.85
CA GLU A 111 -21.89 2.90 17.63
C GLU A 111 -22.62 4.01 16.90
N THR A 112 -21.89 4.98 16.34
CA THR A 112 -22.52 6.02 15.52
C THR A 112 -23.04 5.44 14.20
N THR A 113 -24.09 6.02 13.64
CA THR A 113 -24.58 5.65 12.30
C THR A 113 -23.64 6.15 11.20
N THR A 114 -23.91 5.81 9.94
CA THR A 114 -23.19 6.36 8.76
C THR A 114 -23.15 7.89 8.73
N ALA A 115 -24.16 8.56 9.29
CA ALA A 115 -24.23 10.02 9.38
C ALA A 115 -23.55 10.60 10.64
N GLY A 116 -22.85 9.76 11.41
CA GLY A 116 -22.21 10.15 12.66
C GLY A 116 -23.21 10.43 13.79
N ILE A 117 -24.41 9.85 13.74
CA ILE A 117 -25.43 10.02 14.77
C ILE A 117 -25.25 8.97 15.86
N ALA A 118 -25.11 9.40 17.11
CA ALA A 118 -25.22 8.54 18.27
C ALA A 118 -26.66 8.61 18.78
N GLU A 119 -27.40 7.52 18.64
CA GLU A 119 -28.73 7.36 19.22
C GLU A 119 -28.70 6.29 20.29
N PHE A 120 -29.16 6.64 21.50
CA PHE A 120 -29.11 5.73 22.64
C PHE A 120 -30.19 6.07 23.66
N LYS A 121 -30.45 5.14 24.56
CA LYS A 121 -31.38 5.30 25.67
C LYS A 121 -30.59 5.38 26.99
N ILE A 122 -30.97 6.29 27.87
CA ILE A 122 -30.47 6.35 29.26
C ILE A 122 -31.65 6.37 30.24
N PRO A 123 -31.45 5.99 31.51
CA PRO A 123 -32.51 6.05 32.53
C PRO A 123 -33.11 7.45 32.67
N LYS A 124 -34.39 7.52 33.06
CA LYS A 124 -35.11 8.76 33.42
C LYS A 124 -34.63 9.36 34.74
N THR A 125 -33.33 9.68 34.80
CA THR A 125 -32.69 10.27 35.96
C THR A 125 -32.14 11.63 35.56
N ALA A 126 -32.59 12.68 36.25
CA ALA A 126 -32.08 14.02 36.04
C ALA A 126 -30.61 14.08 36.45
N GLY A 127 -29.78 14.76 35.67
CA GLY A 127 -28.36 14.81 35.94
C GLY A 127 -27.53 15.24 34.75
N THR A 128 -26.23 15.35 34.99
CA THR A 128 -25.22 15.63 33.96
C THR A 128 -24.59 14.32 33.51
N TYR A 129 -24.48 14.18 32.20
CA TYR A 129 -23.88 13.03 31.54
C TYR A 129 -22.81 13.49 30.56
N THR A 130 -21.85 12.63 30.26
CA THR A 130 -20.80 12.89 29.27
C THR A 130 -20.85 11.84 28.17
N LEU A 131 -21.06 12.28 26.93
CA LEU A 131 -20.86 11.47 25.74
C LEU A 131 -19.37 11.52 25.37
N LYS A 132 -18.76 10.35 25.13
CA LYS A 132 -17.44 10.20 24.52
C LYS A 132 -17.55 9.39 23.24
N VAL A 133 -16.90 9.81 22.16
CA VAL A 133 -16.81 9.09 20.88
C VAL A 133 -15.35 8.77 20.61
N PHE A 134 -15.02 7.54 20.26
CA PHE A 134 -13.65 7.02 20.19
C PHE A 134 -13.19 6.79 18.75
N SER A 135 -11.89 6.96 18.47
CA SER A 135 -11.27 6.73 17.15
C SER A 135 -11.06 5.24 16.86
N ARG A 136 -12.11 4.43 17.06
CA ARG A 136 -12.10 2.99 16.81
C ARG A 136 -13.50 2.45 16.50
N ALA A 137 -13.50 1.32 15.82
CA ALA A 137 -14.67 0.53 15.52
C ALA A 137 -14.27 -0.95 15.40
N LEU A 138 -15.13 -1.84 15.88
CA LEU A 138 -14.96 -3.28 15.74
C LEU A 138 -16.34 -3.89 15.46
N ASN A 139 -16.86 -3.56 14.29
CA ASN A 139 -18.20 -3.96 13.85
C ASN A 139 -18.19 -4.45 12.40
N ASP A 140 -19.38 -4.68 11.86
CA ASP A 140 -19.55 -5.25 10.53
C ASP A 140 -19.20 -4.27 9.40
N TYR A 141 -19.00 -2.98 9.68
CA TYR A 141 -18.68 -1.99 8.65
C TYR A 141 -17.18 -1.72 8.55
N ILE A 142 -16.49 -1.67 9.69
CA ILE A 142 -15.07 -1.37 9.77
C ILE A 142 -14.48 -1.94 11.08
N LYS A 143 -13.27 -2.47 10.99
CA LYS A 143 -12.49 -2.98 12.13
C LYS A 143 -11.15 -2.23 12.19
N VAL A 144 -11.08 -1.18 13.01
CA VAL A 144 -9.90 -0.34 13.16
C VAL A 144 -9.79 0.24 14.56
N SER A 145 -8.57 0.39 15.06
CA SER A 145 -8.29 1.27 16.20
C SER A 145 -7.17 2.24 15.85
N VAL A 146 -7.43 3.54 15.94
CA VAL A 146 -6.39 4.59 15.83
C VAL A 146 -5.98 5.00 17.24
N LEU A 147 -4.73 4.70 17.60
CA LEU A 147 -4.18 4.75 18.95
C LEU A 147 -3.06 5.79 19.03
N GLU A 148 -2.95 6.44 20.19
CA GLU A 148 -1.99 7.54 20.41
C GLU A 148 -0.52 7.07 20.37
N ASP A 149 -0.20 5.89 20.91
CA ASP A 149 1.14 5.33 20.87
C ASP A 149 1.15 3.82 21.17
N ILE A 150 2.29 3.19 20.92
CA ILE A 150 2.53 1.75 21.13
C ILE A 150 2.52 1.34 22.61
N TYR A 151 2.59 2.29 23.54
CA TYR A 151 2.74 2.02 24.97
C TYR A 151 1.38 1.98 25.68
N SER A 152 0.56 2.98 25.43
CA SER A 152 -0.75 3.17 26.08
C SER A 152 -1.86 2.41 25.36
N ASN A 153 -1.72 2.14 24.06
CA ASN A 153 -2.78 1.64 23.19
C ASN A 153 -4.13 2.34 23.43
N THR A 154 -4.08 3.65 23.72
CA THR A 154 -5.27 4.42 24.06
C THR A 154 -5.87 5.02 22.78
N PRO A 155 -7.14 4.73 22.47
CA PRO A 155 -7.81 5.38 21.36
C PRO A 155 -8.05 6.86 21.68
N TYR A 156 -7.96 7.70 20.66
CA TYR A 156 -8.41 9.08 20.77
C TYR A 156 -9.90 9.12 21.08
N ASN A 157 -10.34 10.17 21.78
CA ASN A 157 -11.75 10.41 21.99
C ASN A 157 -12.06 11.90 22.03
N ILE A 158 -13.27 12.23 21.60
CA ILE A 158 -13.89 13.54 21.76
C ILE A 158 -15.02 13.41 22.76
N SER A 159 -15.30 14.47 23.53
CA SER A 159 -16.31 14.40 24.57
C SER A 159 -17.13 15.67 24.72
N ARG A 160 -18.39 15.50 25.14
CA ARG A 160 -19.28 16.61 25.50
C ARG A 160 -20.20 16.22 26.64
N SER A 161 -20.37 17.16 27.58
CA SER A 161 -21.37 17.05 28.63
C SER A 161 -22.74 17.56 28.16
N PHE A 162 -23.80 16.91 28.62
CA PHE A 162 -25.19 17.31 28.44
C PHE A 162 -25.99 17.01 29.71
N THR A 163 -27.13 17.67 29.87
CA THR A 163 -28.00 17.49 31.02
C THR A 163 -29.33 16.88 30.59
N ILE A 164 -29.86 15.99 31.43
CA ILE A 164 -31.25 15.56 31.41
C ILE A 164 -31.97 16.30 32.51
N ASP A 165 -33.03 17.03 32.16
CA ASP A 165 -33.89 17.74 33.10
C ASP A 165 -35.31 17.14 33.15
N ALA A 166 -36.19 17.76 33.95
CA ALA A 166 -37.57 17.30 34.11
C ALA A 166 -38.37 17.33 32.79
N THR A 167 -38.06 18.25 31.88
CA THR A 167 -38.75 18.35 30.58
C THR A 167 -38.34 17.21 29.65
N ASP A 168 -37.06 16.86 29.63
CA ASP A 168 -36.55 15.72 28.87
C ASP A 168 -37.13 14.39 29.40
N ILE A 169 -37.23 14.25 30.72
CA ILE A 169 -37.83 13.07 31.37
C ILE A 169 -39.31 12.92 31.00
N ALA A 170 -40.06 14.03 31.03
CA ALA A 170 -41.47 14.03 30.68
C ALA A 170 -41.69 13.72 29.18
N ALA A 171 -40.86 14.27 28.30
CA ALA A 171 -40.91 14.02 26.86
C ALA A 171 -40.38 12.63 26.47
N GLY A 172 -39.56 12.01 27.32
CA GLY A 172 -38.86 10.75 27.01
C GLY A 172 -37.81 10.88 25.90
N THR A 173 -37.45 12.10 25.51
CA THR A 173 -36.53 12.37 24.40
C THR A 173 -35.66 13.59 24.70
N LYS A 174 -34.43 13.59 24.16
CA LYS A 174 -33.51 14.73 24.16
C LYS A 174 -32.72 14.75 22.86
N ASN A 175 -32.86 15.81 22.07
CA ASN A 175 -32.08 15.99 20.85
C ASN A 175 -31.01 17.07 21.05
N ILE A 176 -29.74 16.68 20.92
CA ILE A 176 -28.57 17.57 20.96
C ILE A 176 -27.77 17.52 19.65
N SER A 177 -28.30 16.91 18.59
CA SER A 177 -27.61 16.70 17.31
C SER A 177 -27.41 17.97 16.48
N THR A 178 -28.12 19.06 16.79
CA THR A 178 -28.01 20.35 16.09
C THR A 178 -26.70 21.08 16.39
N SER A 179 -26.00 20.69 17.45
CA SER A 179 -24.66 21.15 17.80
C SER A 179 -23.76 19.92 17.84
N PRO A 180 -23.04 19.59 16.76
CA PRO A 180 -22.22 18.38 16.75
C PRO A 180 -21.07 18.45 17.74
N LEU A 181 -20.65 17.28 18.22
CA LEU A 181 -19.36 17.09 18.86
C LEU A 181 -18.29 17.03 17.77
N TYR A 182 -17.31 17.94 17.83
CA TYR A 182 -16.26 18.04 16.82
C TYR A 182 -14.94 17.45 17.30
N ALA A 183 -14.34 16.59 16.49
CA ALA A 183 -12.91 16.33 16.54
C ALA A 183 -12.16 17.46 15.84
N GLU A 184 -11.27 18.11 16.59
CA GLU A 184 -10.60 19.33 16.18
C GLU A 184 -9.39 19.04 15.27
N ALA A 185 -9.16 19.88 14.27
CA ALA A 185 -7.99 19.81 13.39
C ALA A 185 -7.06 21.04 13.52
N ASN A 186 -7.47 22.06 14.26
CA ASN A 186 -6.66 23.22 14.58
C ASN A 186 -5.84 22.96 15.84
N GLU A 187 -4.52 22.90 15.68
CA GLU A 187 -3.57 22.64 16.76
C GLU A 187 -3.60 23.72 17.87
N SER A 188 -4.10 24.92 17.57
CA SER A 188 -4.26 26.00 18.55
C SER A 188 -5.47 25.80 19.46
N LEU A 189 -6.43 24.97 19.04
CA LEU A 189 -7.64 24.64 19.81
C LEU A 189 -7.50 23.28 20.50
N SER A 190 -6.84 22.32 19.85
CA SER A 190 -6.45 21.04 20.45
C SER A 190 -5.06 20.61 19.97
N ALA A 191 -4.12 20.49 20.90
CA ALA A 191 -2.78 19.96 20.60
C ALA A 191 -2.81 18.49 20.15
N LYS A 192 -3.92 17.77 20.38
CA LYS A 192 -4.09 16.37 19.95
C LYS A 192 -4.53 16.23 18.50
N ILE A 193 -5.14 17.28 17.90
CA ILE A 193 -5.63 17.29 16.52
C ILE A 193 -6.48 16.02 16.26
N GLU A 194 -7.48 15.76 17.10
CA GLU A 194 -8.29 14.53 17.04
C GLU A 194 -8.90 14.29 15.65
N GLY A 195 -9.14 15.35 14.88
CA GLY A 195 -9.58 15.28 13.50
C GLY A 195 -8.68 14.42 12.60
N GLY A 196 -7.36 14.38 12.87
CA GLY A 196 -6.42 13.49 12.16
C GLY A 196 -6.70 12.01 12.44
N ALA A 197 -6.92 11.63 13.70
CA ALA A 197 -7.26 10.25 14.06
C ALA A 197 -8.58 9.78 13.43
N PHE A 198 -9.58 10.65 13.39
CA PHE A 198 -10.86 10.33 12.74
C PHE A 198 -10.78 10.38 11.20
N ASN A 199 -9.90 11.20 10.60
CA ASN A 199 -9.65 11.16 9.15
C ASN A 199 -9.02 9.84 8.72
N ILE A 200 -8.05 9.32 9.50
CA ILE A 200 -7.45 8.01 9.23
C ILE A 200 -8.50 6.90 9.28
N MET A 201 -9.32 6.89 10.34
CA MET A 201 -10.42 5.95 10.47
C MET A 201 -11.42 6.06 9.30
N PHE A 202 -11.73 7.29 8.86
CA PHE A 202 -12.63 7.54 7.74
C PHE A 202 -12.08 7.01 6.40
N ASN A 203 -10.79 7.20 6.11
CA ASN A 203 -10.16 6.64 4.92
C ASN A 203 -10.21 5.11 4.89
N ILE A 204 -9.97 4.45 6.03
CA ILE A 204 -10.09 3.00 6.14
C ILE A 204 -11.54 2.55 5.92
N LEU A 205 -12.54 3.34 6.32
CA LEU A 205 -13.94 3.07 5.99
C LEU A 205 -14.17 3.17 4.48
N LEU A 206 -13.69 4.23 3.83
CA LEU A 206 -13.80 4.40 2.38
C LEU A 206 -13.21 3.22 1.62
N ALA A 207 -12.06 2.69 2.08
CA ALA A 207 -11.45 1.50 1.51
C ALA A 207 -12.33 0.24 1.65
N ASN A 208 -12.90 0.00 2.84
CA ASN A 208 -13.80 -1.13 3.06
C ASN A 208 -15.08 -1.03 2.22
N GLU A 209 -15.63 0.17 2.13
CA GLU A 209 -16.79 0.50 1.31
C GLU A 209 -16.51 0.28 -0.19
N TYR A 210 -15.36 0.73 -0.69
CA TYR A 210 -14.90 0.47 -2.05
C TYR A 210 -14.79 -1.04 -2.33
N LEU A 211 -14.10 -1.78 -1.46
CA LEU A 211 -13.94 -3.24 -1.59
C LEU A 211 -15.31 -3.92 -1.66
N ARG A 212 -16.21 -3.68 -0.69
CA ARG A 212 -17.55 -4.28 -0.64
C ARG A 212 -18.31 -4.12 -1.96
N ARG A 213 -18.35 -2.89 -2.48
CA ARG A 213 -19.06 -2.58 -3.74
C ARG A 213 -18.41 -3.26 -4.94
N ASN A 214 -17.08 -3.21 -5.02
CA ASN A 214 -16.36 -3.65 -6.23
C ASN A 214 -16.07 -5.15 -6.29
N ILE A 215 -16.14 -5.87 -5.18
CA ILE A 215 -16.03 -7.34 -5.15
C ILE A 215 -17.40 -8.04 -5.05
N ASN A 216 -18.49 -7.27 -5.10
CA ASN A 216 -19.88 -7.73 -5.00
C ASN A 216 -20.23 -8.42 -3.66
N LYS A 217 -19.62 -7.96 -2.56
CA LYS A 217 -19.88 -8.41 -1.18
C LYS A 217 -20.50 -7.26 -0.35
N ASN A 218 -21.63 -6.72 -0.81
CA ASN A 218 -22.35 -5.58 -0.19
C ASN A 218 -23.77 -5.93 0.29
N GLY A 219 -24.04 -7.20 0.57
CA GLY A 219 -25.34 -7.71 1.02
C GLY A 219 -26.39 -7.83 -0.07
N ASP A 220 -27.60 -8.20 0.33
CA ASP A 220 -28.79 -8.18 -0.54
C ASP A 220 -29.39 -6.76 -0.64
N VAL A 221 -29.13 -5.92 0.37
CA VAL A 221 -29.48 -4.49 0.41
C VAL A 221 -28.18 -3.70 0.59
N ALA A 222 -27.90 -2.79 -0.34
CA ALA A 222 -26.67 -2.01 -0.33
C ALA A 222 -26.46 -1.28 1.02
N GLY A 223 -25.26 -1.41 1.59
CA GLY A 223 -24.91 -0.80 2.87
C GLY A 223 -25.52 -1.50 4.10
N THR A 224 -26.16 -2.66 3.92
CA THR A 224 -26.71 -3.46 5.03
C THR A 224 -25.89 -4.74 5.23
N PRO A 225 -25.23 -4.90 6.39
CA PRO A 225 -24.52 -6.12 6.74
C PRO A 225 -25.43 -7.35 6.73
N VAL A 226 -24.85 -8.46 6.30
CA VAL A 226 -25.47 -9.79 6.40
C VAL A 226 -24.46 -10.77 7.00
N ALA A 227 -24.95 -11.74 7.76
CA ALA A 227 -24.07 -12.69 8.47
C ALA A 227 -23.29 -13.62 7.51
N ASP A 228 -23.76 -13.78 6.27
CA ASP A 228 -23.08 -14.56 5.24
C ASP A 228 -21.87 -13.78 4.68
N THR A 229 -20.67 -14.25 5.02
CA THR A 229 -19.39 -13.66 4.59
C THR A 229 -19.14 -13.76 3.08
N ASN A 230 -19.94 -14.56 2.36
CA ASN A 230 -19.93 -14.59 0.90
C ASN A 230 -20.67 -13.40 0.30
N LYS A 231 -21.58 -12.80 1.07
CA LYS A 231 -22.39 -11.65 0.66
C LYS A 231 -21.94 -10.35 1.29
N TRP A 232 -21.18 -10.38 2.38
CA TRP A 232 -20.70 -9.18 3.06
C TRP A 232 -19.20 -9.25 3.35
N PHE A 233 -18.48 -8.17 3.03
CA PHE A 233 -17.05 -8.05 3.32
C PHE A 233 -16.78 -6.95 4.34
N VAL A 234 -15.93 -7.25 5.31
CA VAL A 234 -15.27 -6.26 6.17
C VAL A 234 -13.89 -6.77 6.47
N ALA A 235 -12.88 -5.91 6.29
CA ALA A 235 -11.52 -6.34 6.47
C ALA A 235 -11.24 -6.73 7.94
N GLU A 236 -10.24 -7.58 8.16
CA GLU A 236 -9.69 -7.86 9.48
C GLU A 236 -9.30 -6.58 10.24
N LYS A 237 -9.22 -6.68 11.58
CA LYS A 237 -8.85 -5.53 12.40
C LYS A 237 -7.44 -5.08 12.06
N VAL A 238 -7.30 -3.79 11.80
CA VAL A 238 -6.02 -3.10 11.68
C VAL A 238 -5.82 -2.14 12.85
N THR A 239 -4.61 -2.06 13.37
CA THR A 239 -4.24 -1.07 14.39
C THR A 239 -3.43 0.04 13.72
N VAL A 240 -3.74 1.29 14.04
CA VAL A 240 -2.97 2.45 13.56
C VAL A 240 -2.37 3.17 14.75
N TYR A 241 -1.08 3.45 14.70
CA TYR A 241 -0.41 4.36 15.62
C TYR A 241 -0.19 5.70 14.94
N TRP A 242 -0.71 6.76 15.55
CA TRP A 242 -0.55 8.11 15.06
C TRP A 242 -0.59 9.10 16.22
N LYS A 243 0.28 10.11 16.15
CA LYS A 243 0.32 11.19 17.12
C LYS A 243 0.75 12.50 16.47
N ALA A 244 0.00 13.58 16.71
CA ALA A 244 0.36 14.90 16.23
C ALA A 244 1.80 15.30 16.63
N GLY A 245 2.57 15.76 15.65
CA GLY A 245 3.96 16.20 15.79
C GLY A 245 4.99 15.09 15.94
N PHE A 246 4.61 13.82 15.76
CA PHE A 246 5.45 12.67 16.05
C PHE A 246 5.83 11.87 14.79
N ASN A 247 7.10 11.49 14.72
CA ASN A 247 7.62 10.57 13.70
C ASN A 247 7.58 9.14 14.26
N PRO A 248 6.71 8.26 13.75
CA PRO A 248 6.59 6.91 14.30
C PRO A 248 7.82 6.06 14.04
N TYR A 249 8.69 6.44 13.10
CA TYR A 249 9.91 5.67 12.85
C TYR A 249 10.91 5.73 14.01
N THR A 250 10.75 6.69 14.93
CA THR A 250 11.62 6.77 16.12
C THR A 250 11.39 5.60 17.08
N TYR A 251 10.22 4.94 17.06
CA TYR A 251 10.00 3.66 17.75
C TYR A 251 11.00 2.57 17.34
N PHE A 252 11.62 2.72 16.17
CA PHE A 252 12.58 1.79 15.59
C PHE A 252 13.99 2.37 15.53
N ASN A 253 14.26 3.42 16.31
CA ASN A 253 15.55 4.14 16.39
C ASN A 253 15.97 4.79 15.06
N ASN A 254 15.00 5.24 14.26
CA ASN A 254 15.27 5.96 13.03
C ASN A 254 14.55 7.32 13.04
N THR A 255 15.23 8.37 12.60
CA THR A 255 14.71 9.75 12.62
C THR A 255 14.24 10.24 11.25
N THR A 256 14.42 9.45 10.19
CA THR A 256 13.83 9.75 8.87
C THR A 256 12.31 9.79 9.01
N PRO A 257 11.64 10.90 8.67
CA PRO A 257 10.18 10.98 8.68
C PRO A 257 9.60 9.95 7.71
N LEU A 258 8.67 9.12 8.19
CA LEU A 258 8.11 8.04 7.39
C LEU A 258 6.76 7.57 7.97
N SER A 259 5.75 7.47 7.11
CA SER A 259 4.61 6.56 7.31
C SER A 259 4.96 5.18 6.75
N PHE A 260 4.53 4.12 7.44
CA PHE A 260 4.77 2.75 6.99
C PHE A 260 3.80 1.76 7.63
N TYR A 261 3.59 0.67 6.90
CA TYR A 261 2.96 -0.54 7.39
C TYR A 261 3.99 -1.53 7.92
N SER A 262 3.64 -2.25 8.99
CA SER A 262 4.43 -3.34 9.56
C SER A 262 3.75 -4.70 9.26
N PRO A 263 4.27 -5.46 8.28
CA PRO A 263 3.75 -6.79 7.90
C PRO A 263 3.76 -7.81 9.04
N GLY A 264 2.78 -8.70 9.07
CA GLY A 264 2.57 -9.71 10.12
C GLY A 264 1.98 -9.16 11.43
N ASP A 265 2.27 -7.90 11.73
CA ASP A 265 1.84 -7.20 12.93
C ASP A 265 0.48 -6.50 12.76
N ARG A 266 0.06 -6.27 11.50
CA ARG A 266 -1.18 -5.56 11.12
C ARG A 266 -1.26 -4.16 11.73
N LYS A 267 -0.13 -3.45 11.71
CA LYS A 267 0.02 -2.10 12.28
C LYS A 267 0.41 -1.11 11.20
N LEU A 268 -0.35 -0.02 11.11
CA LEU A 268 0.05 1.17 10.36
C LEU A 268 0.67 2.17 11.33
N TYR A 269 1.70 2.84 10.86
CA TYR A 269 2.36 3.92 11.55
C TYR A 269 2.27 5.15 10.66
N ILE A 270 1.49 6.14 11.09
CA ILE A 270 1.25 7.34 10.28
C ILE A 270 2.05 8.51 10.85
N LEU A 271 2.75 9.24 9.99
CA LEU A 271 3.53 10.41 10.34
C LEU A 271 2.61 11.55 10.80
N GLY A 272 2.79 12.00 12.04
CA GLY A 272 2.04 13.14 12.56
C GLY A 272 2.81 14.45 12.52
N GLY A 273 4.07 14.42 12.09
CA GLY A 273 4.99 15.55 12.13
C GLY A 273 6.38 15.13 12.61
N VAL A 274 7.25 16.10 12.83
CA VAL A 274 8.62 15.84 13.31
C VAL A 274 8.93 16.76 14.47
N SER A 275 9.34 16.20 15.61
CA SER A 275 9.76 16.96 16.79
C SER A 275 8.74 18.02 17.25
N GLY A 276 7.45 17.66 17.23
CA GLY A 276 6.33 18.54 17.61
C GLY A 276 5.87 19.50 16.50
N ASN A 277 6.56 19.56 15.35
CA ASN A 277 6.16 20.40 14.23
C ASN A 277 5.03 19.74 13.43
N VAL A 278 3.87 20.39 13.41
CA VAL A 278 2.67 20.02 12.62
C VAL A 278 2.31 21.06 11.55
N LYS A 279 3.14 22.10 11.39
CA LYS A 279 2.83 23.30 10.61
C LYS A 279 3.55 23.34 9.26
N SER A 280 4.84 23.02 9.27
CA SER A 280 5.71 23.06 8.10
C SER A 280 6.43 21.73 7.83
N ALA A 281 6.38 20.80 8.77
CA ALA A 281 6.83 19.44 8.54
C ALA A 281 5.79 18.69 7.72
N ASP A 282 6.24 17.59 7.13
CA ASP A 282 5.38 16.55 6.58
C ASP A 282 4.43 15.99 7.65
N THR A 283 3.16 15.83 7.28
CA THR A 283 2.12 15.26 8.13
C THR A 283 1.12 14.47 7.30
N ASP A 284 1.01 13.17 7.56
CA ASP A 284 0.25 12.26 6.68
C ASP A 284 -1.20 12.02 7.12
N HIS A 285 -1.59 12.50 8.30
CA HIS A 285 -2.96 12.27 8.83
C HIS A 285 -4.07 12.95 8.03
N PHE A 286 -3.73 13.88 7.15
CA PHE A 286 -4.65 14.49 6.18
C PHE A 286 -4.27 14.21 4.73
N ASP A 287 -3.25 13.39 4.50
CA ASP A 287 -2.89 12.89 3.17
C ASP A 287 -3.56 11.54 2.96
N ASP A 288 -4.80 11.61 2.46
CA ASP A 288 -5.66 10.46 2.20
C ASP A 288 -4.94 9.40 1.32
N SER A 289 -4.11 9.84 0.35
CA SER A 289 -3.32 8.94 -0.50
C SER A 289 -2.35 8.08 0.32
N VAL A 290 -1.66 8.67 1.30
CA VAL A 290 -0.66 7.99 2.14
C VAL A 290 -1.37 6.99 3.07
N ILE A 291 -2.44 7.42 3.74
CA ILE A 291 -3.22 6.55 4.63
C ILE A 291 -3.75 5.32 3.87
N LEU A 292 -4.30 5.53 2.68
CA LEU A 292 -4.84 4.46 1.85
C LEU A 292 -3.74 3.59 1.21
N HIS A 293 -2.56 4.15 0.93
CA HIS A 293 -1.39 3.41 0.48
C HIS A 293 -0.93 2.42 1.57
N GLU A 294 -0.76 2.87 2.81
CA GLU A 294 -0.40 2.00 3.93
C GLU A 294 -1.49 0.95 4.20
N TYR A 295 -2.75 1.32 4.02
CA TYR A 295 -3.85 0.37 4.10
C TYR A 295 -3.81 -0.66 2.95
N GLY A 296 -3.33 -0.27 1.76
CA GLY A 296 -3.06 -1.16 0.64
C GLY A 296 -2.04 -2.25 0.96
N HIS A 297 -0.96 -1.92 1.67
CA HIS A 297 -0.01 -2.90 2.19
C HIS A 297 -0.63 -3.83 3.24
N PHE A 298 -1.47 -3.30 4.13
CA PHE A 298 -2.24 -4.14 5.06
C PHE A 298 -3.11 -5.17 4.33
N LEU A 299 -3.77 -4.77 3.24
CA LEU A 299 -4.56 -5.71 2.44
C LEU A 299 -3.67 -6.76 1.75
N GLU A 300 -2.47 -6.39 1.32
CA GLU A 300 -1.51 -7.35 0.73
C GLU A 300 -1.02 -8.38 1.75
N ASP A 301 -0.68 -7.96 2.96
CA ASP A 301 -0.24 -8.86 4.03
C ASP A 301 -1.34 -9.83 4.48
N VAL A 302 -2.58 -9.33 4.58
CA VAL A 302 -3.69 -10.13 5.15
C VAL A 302 -4.41 -10.99 4.11
N TYR A 303 -4.62 -10.47 2.89
CA TYR A 303 -5.41 -11.16 1.86
C TYR A 303 -4.58 -11.62 0.69
N GLY A 304 -3.54 -10.87 0.34
CA GLY A 304 -2.63 -11.17 -0.75
C GLY A 304 -1.57 -12.21 -0.37
N SER A 305 -0.44 -12.12 -1.06
CA SER A 305 0.80 -12.80 -0.67
C SER A 305 1.92 -11.77 -0.75
N SER A 306 2.17 -11.08 0.36
CA SER A 306 3.31 -10.17 0.43
C SER A 306 4.60 -10.97 0.49
N GLN A 307 5.41 -10.81 -0.56
CA GLN A 307 6.78 -11.34 -0.65
C GLN A 307 7.78 -10.21 -0.92
N SER A 308 7.32 -8.97 -0.74
CA SER A 308 8.14 -7.79 -0.88
C SER A 308 9.26 -7.84 0.16
N PRO A 309 10.52 -7.67 -0.25
CA PRO A 309 11.61 -7.51 0.71
C PRO A 309 11.53 -6.15 1.45
N GLY A 310 10.62 -5.25 1.04
CA GLY A 310 10.61 -3.86 1.46
C GLY A 310 11.91 -3.15 1.10
N GLY A 311 12.12 -2.00 1.73
CA GLY A 311 13.37 -1.25 1.62
C GLY A 311 13.30 -0.09 0.63
N SER A 312 14.46 0.45 0.31
CA SER A 312 14.55 1.72 -0.40
C SER A 312 14.16 1.59 -1.86
N HIS A 313 13.26 2.48 -2.31
CA HIS A 313 12.72 2.48 -3.67
C HIS A 313 12.40 3.89 -4.15
N THR A 314 12.32 4.01 -5.48
CA THR A 314 11.78 5.19 -6.17
C THR A 314 11.09 4.76 -7.46
N GLY A 315 10.02 5.46 -7.84
CA GLY A 315 9.31 5.25 -9.11
C GLY A 315 10.13 5.37 -10.37
N ASN A 316 11.30 6.02 -10.30
CA ASN A 316 12.17 6.22 -11.45
C ASN A 316 13.25 5.13 -11.58
N PHE A 317 13.30 4.16 -10.67
CA PHE A 317 14.33 3.12 -10.64
C PHE A 317 13.77 1.73 -10.96
N VAL A 318 14.60 0.89 -11.58
CA VAL A 318 14.29 -0.53 -11.81
C VAL A 318 14.65 -1.29 -10.54
N ILE A 319 13.63 -1.72 -9.79
CA ILE A 319 13.78 -2.35 -8.46
C ILE A 319 13.34 -3.81 -8.50
N ASP A 320 13.48 -4.54 -7.39
CA ASP A 320 12.98 -5.91 -7.26
C ASP A 320 11.49 -5.97 -7.64
N ALA A 321 11.11 -6.91 -8.51
CA ALA A 321 9.74 -6.99 -9.05
C ALA A 321 8.68 -7.24 -7.96
N ARG A 322 9.05 -7.85 -6.82
CA ARG A 322 8.15 -8.03 -5.67
C ARG A 322 7.90 -6.72 -4.95
N LEU A 323 8.94 -5.88 -4.84
CA LEU A 323 8.83 -4.55 -4.27
C LEU A 323 8.02 -3.63 -5.19
N ALA A 324 8.33 -3.60 -6.49
CA ALA A 324 7.56 -2.84 -7.47
C ALA A 324 6.07 -3.22 -7.50
N TRP A 325 5.77 -4.52 -7.33
CA TRP A 325 4.40 -5.00 -7.16
C TRP A 325 3.73 -4.46 -5.89
N SER A 326 4.37 -4.61 -4.73
CA SER A 326 3.84 -4.18 -3.43
C SER A 326 3.55 -2.68 -3.40
N GLU A 327 4.53 -1.86 -3.77
CA GLU A 327 4.39 -0.40 -3.85
C GLU A 327 3.37 0.00 -4.93
N GLY A 328 3.42 -0.66 -6.09
CA GLY A 328 2.51 -0.40 -7.19
C GLY A 328 1.05 -0.72 -6.88
N TRP A 329 0.81 -1.78 -6.11
CA TRP A 329 -0.51 -2.16 -5.61
C TRP A 329 -1.05 -1.12 -4.64
N ALA A 330 -0.26 -0.71 -3.65
CA ALA A 330 -0.66 0.30 -2.67
C ALA A 330 -1.00 1.65 -3.33
N ASN A 331 -0.14 2.10 -4.24
CA ASN A 331 -0.32 3.31 -5.05
C ASN A 331 -1.55 3.25 -5.97
N TYR A 332 -1.83 2.08 -6.56
CA TYR A 332 -3.05 1.86 -7.32
C TYR A 332 -4.29 1.90 -6.41
N PHE A 333 -4.26 1.17 -5.30
CA PHE A 333 -5.40 0.96 -4.43
C PHE A 333 -5.93 2.28 -3.85
N GLN A 334 -5.04 3.17 -3.40
CA GLN A 334 -5.46 4.50 -2.95
C GLN A 334 -6.22 5.27 -4.04
N GLY A 335 -5.74 5.25 -5.28
CA GLY A 335 -6.38 5.95 -6.40
C GLY A 335 -7.72 5.33 -6.78
N ALA A 336 -7.84 4.01 -6.64
CA ALA A 336 -9.08 3.27 -6.84
C ALA A 336 -10.14 3.67 -5.80
N VAL A 337 -9.77 3.71 -4.52
CA VAL A 337 -10.66 4.11 -3.41
C VAL A 337 -11.10 5.57 -3.54
N LEU A 338 -10.18 6.51 -3.75
CA LEU A 338 -10.51 7.94 -3.86
C LEU A 338 -11.41 8.23 -5.07
N THR A 339 -11.17 7.56 -6.19
CA THR A 339 -12.07 7.64 -7.36
C THR A 339 -13.46 7.08 -7.03
N GLY A 340 -13.53 5.92 -6.38
CA GLY A 340 -14.81 5.31 -6.03
C GLY A 340 -15.60 6.14 -5.03
N ALA A 341 -14.91 6.77 -4.06
CA ALA A 341 -15.53 7.69 -3.10
C ALA A 341 -16.15 8.92 -3.79
N ASP A 342 -15.45 9.53 -4.75
CA ASP A 342 -15.95 10.66 -5.54
C ASP A 342 -17.19 10.29 -6.38
N ALA A 343 -17.14 9.15 -7.06
CA ALA A 343 -18.24 8.63 -7.85
C ALA A 343 -19.49 8.36 -6.98
N ASN A 344 -19.31 7.74 -5.81
CA ASN A 344 -20.40 7.51 -4.87
C ASN A 344 -20.97 8.82 -4.29
N GLY A 345 -20.11 9.78 -3.95
CA GLY A 345 -20.51 11.12 -3.49
C GLY A 345 -21.27 11.93 -4.54
N SER A 346 -21.08 11.62 -5.82
CA SER A 346 -21.77 12.25 -6.94
C SER A 346 -23.17 11.66 -7.22
N ASN A 347 -23.79 10.98 -6.24
CA ASN A 347 -25.09 10.30 -6.37
C ASN A 347 -25.17 9.34 -7.59
N GLY A 348 -24.04 8.70 -7.92
CA GLY A 348 -23.96 7.78 -9.06
C GLY A 348 -23.92 8.45 -10.44
N ALA A 349 -23.69 9.77 -10.52
CA ALA A 349 -23.47 10.46 -11.79
C ALA A 349 -22.23 9.96 -12.55
N TYR A 350 -21.29 9.34 -11.84
CA TYR A 350 -20.11 8.67 -12.39
C TYR A 350 -20.08 7.22 -11.93
N LEU A 351 -19.60 6.32 -12.79
CA LEU A 351 -19.30 4.96 -12.39
C LEU A 351 -17.91 4.94 -11.75
N GLU A 352 -17.70 4.10 -10.72
CA GLU A 352 -16.37 3.96 -10.10
C GLU A 352 -15.31 3.44 -11.08
N THR A 353 -15.74 2.81 -12.17
CA THR A 353 -14.90 2.38 -13.29
C THR A 353 -14.55 3.50 -14.27
N ASP A 354 -15.16 4.68 -14.17
CA ASP A 354 -14.84 5.77 -15.09
C ASP A 354 -13.50 6.42 -14.71
N ILE A 355 -12.83 7.04 -15.69
CA ILE A 355 -11.76 8.00 -15.42
C ILE A 355 -12.42 9.29 -14.91
N PRO A 356 -12.07 9.79 -13.70
CA PRO A 356 -12.68 11.01 -13.17
C PRO A 356 -12.42 12.20 -14.08
N ALA A 357 -13.44 13.05 -14.29
CA ALA A 357 -13.24 14.33 -14.97
C ALA A 357 -12.33 15.27 -14.14
N THR A 358 -12.44 15.20 -12.82
CA THR A 358 -11.61 15.95 -11.89
C THR A 358 -10.21 15.33 -11.80
N LYS A 359 -9.24 15.98 -12.44
CA LYS A 359 -7.87 15.47 -12.58
C LYS A 359 -7.14 15.17 -11.26
N ARG A 360 -7.54 15.76 -10.12
CA ARG A 360 -6.89 15.48 -8.82
C ARG A 360 -6.90 13.99 -8.46
N TYR A 361 -7.97 13.27 -8.81
CA TYR A 361 -8.12 11.84 -8.52
C TYR A 361 -7.33 10.94 -9.48
N HIS A 362 -6.60 11.53 -10.42
CA HIS A 362 -5.61 10.82 -11.21
C HIS A 362 -4.28 10.72 -10.48
N TYR A 363 -4.10 11.39 -9.34
CA TYR A 363 -2.80 11.51 -8.70
C TYR A 363 -2.75 10.78 -7.37
N TYR A 364 -1.61 10.16 -7.10
CA TYR A 364 -1.12 10.03 -5.74
C TYR A 364 -0.61 11.41 -5.31
N VAL A 365 -0.96 11.86 -4.11
CA VAL A 365 -0.50 13.14 -3.54
C VAL A 365 -0.15 12.97 -2.07
N ASP A 366 1.06 13.39 -1.75
CA ASP A 366 1.64 13.48 -0.40
C ASP A 366 2.17 14.92 -0.25
N THR A 367 1.84 15.54 0.88
CA THR A 367 2.05 16.96 1.12
C THR A 367 3.02 17.21 2.26
N TYR A 368 3.47 18.45 2.38
CA TYR A 368 4.12 18.89 3.61
C TYR A 368 3.54 20.22 4.05
N GLY A 369 3.45 20.39 5.36
CA GLY A 369 2.86 21.56 6.00
C GLY A 369 1.41 21.83 5.57
N TYR A 370 0.88 22.98 5.96
CA TYR A 370 -0.46 23.39 5.55
C TYR A 370 -0.58 24.91 5.40
N LYS A 371 -1.49 25.36 4.54
CA LYS A 371 -1.72 26.78 4.27
C LYS A 371 -2.57 27.38 5.40
N GLY A 372 -1.92 28.11 6.29
CA GLY A 372 -2.56 28.88 7.35
C GLY A 372 -1.53 29.59 8.21
N SER A 373 -1.87 30.73 8.79
CA SER A 373 -1.04 31.44 9.79
C SER A 373 0.42 31.74 9.36
N GLY A 374 0.69 31.91 8.06
CA GLY A 374 2.03 32.19 7.53
C GLY A 374 2.93 30.95 7.36
N ASN A 375 2.37 29.74 7.49
CA ASN A 375 3.10 28.48 7.29
C ASN A 375 3.42 28.23 5.82
N ASN A 376 4.51 27.49 5.58
CA ASN A 376 4.84 26.94 4.27
C ASN A 376 4.14 25.59 4.07
N ALA A 377 3.51 25.42 2.91
CA ALA A 377 2.90 24.17 2.49
C ALA A 377 3.25 23.87 1.03
N GLY A 378 3.22 22.59 0.69
CA GLY A 378 3.46 22.15 -0.68
C GLY A 378 3.11 20.69 -0.88
N VAL A 379 3.57 20.16 -2.01
CA VAL A 379 3.48 18.74 -2.35
C VAL A 379 4.88 18.17 -2.25
N ALA A 380 5.06 17.14 -1.42
CA ALA A 380 6.31 16.40 -1.33
C ALA A 380 6.43 15.47 -2.53
N ILE A 381 5.37 14.69 -2.79
CA ILE A 381 5.32 13.71 -3.88
C ILE A 381 3.96 13.81 -4.58
N ALA A 382 4.00 13.85 -5.92
CA ALA A 382 2.82 13.58 -6.72
C ALA A 382 3.18 12.95 -8.06
N PHE A 383 2.41 11.94 -8.47
CA PHE A 383 2.54 11.31 -9.77
C PHE A 383 1.17 10.93 -10.33
N ASN A 384 1.05 10.95 -11.65
CA ASN A 384 -0.22 10.80 -12.36
C ASN A 384 -0.45 9.34 -12.76
N LEU A 385 -1.38 8.67 -12.11
CA LEU A 385 -1.85 7.31 -12.40
C LEU A 385 -2.55 7.19 -13.76
N ALA A 386 -3.06 8.29 -14.31
CA ALA A 386 -3.72 8.34 -15.62
C ALA A 386 -2.79 8.85 -16.75
N ALA A 387 -1.50 9.09 -16.48
CA ALA A 387 -0.56 9.51 -17.51
C ALA A 387 -0.33 8.44 -18.58
N ASP A 388 0.09 8.91 -19.75
CA ASP A 388 0.70 8.06 -20.76
C ASP A 388 2.07 7.61 -20.28
N GLY A 389 2.29 6.30 -20.11
CA GLY A 389 3.59 5.79 -19.64
C GLY A 389 4.76 6.13 -20.57
N THR A 390 4.48 6.46 -21.82
CA THR A 390 5.50 6.83 -22.83
C THR A 390 5.73 8.34 -22.95
N ASP A 391 5.03 9.16 -22.15
CA ASP A 391 5.25 10.60 -22.11
C ASP A 391 6.56 10.91 -21.38
N VAL A 392 7.58 11.32 -22.13
CA VAL A 392 8.93 11.65 -21.62
C VAL A 392 8.98 12.89 -20.73
N SER A 393 7.88 13.65 -20.62
CA SER A 393 7.77 14.73 -19.64
C SER A 393 7.42 14.23 -18.24
N GLN A 394 6.92 12.99 -18.11
CA GLN A 394 6.75 12.33 -16.82
C GLN A 394 8.12 11.89 -16.29
N TYR A 395 8.36 12.11 -14.99
CA TYR A 395 9.62 11.73 -14.35
C TYR A 395 9.89 10.22 -14.39
N ASP A 396 8.83 9.42 -14.41
CA ASP A 396 8.81 7.96 -14.37
C ASP A 396 8.44 7.34 -15.73
N SER A 397 8.72 8.05 -16.83
CA SER A 397 8.46 7.58 -18.19
C SER A 397 9.19 6.26 -18.49
N VAL A 398 8.48 5.32 -19.12
CA VAL A 398 9.03 4.04 -19.58
C VAL A 398 9.35 4.05 -21.08
N ALA A 399 9.33 5.21 -21.74
CA ALA A 399 9.50 5.30 -23.20
C ALA A 399 10.81 4.68 -23.71
N SER A 400 11.91 4.93 -22.99
CA SER A 400 13.25 4.41 -23.31
C SER A 400 13.49 2.98 -22.85
N ASP A 401 12.56 2.41 -22.07
CA ASP A 401 12.77 1.13 -21.43
C ASP A 401 12.47 -0.04 -22.39
N PRO A 402 13.20 -1.17 -22.24
CA PRO A 402 12.88 -2.38 -22.95
C PRO A 402 11.50 -2.93 -22.57
N ALA A 403 10.98 -3.86 -23.37
CA ALA A 403 9.75 -4.56 -23.00
C ALA A 403 9.97 -5.35 -21.70
N GLY A 404 8.96 -5.40 -20.84
CA GLY A 404 9.03 -6.08 -19.54
C GLY A 404 9.54 -5.21 -18.39
N THR A 405 10.17 -4.06 -18.62
CA THR A 405 10.69 -3.21 -17.53
C THR A 405 9.59 -2.71 -16.59
N GLY A 406 8.37 -2.57 -17.09
CA GLY A 406 7.24 -2.06 -16.32
C GLY A 406 6.97 -2.85 -15.05
N MET A 407 7.23 -4.16 -15.02
CA MET A 407 6.99 -4.99 -13.83
C MET A 407 8.01 -4.73 -12.71
N PHE A 408 9.10 -4.03 -13.01
CA PHE A 408 10.16 -3.63 -12.08
C PHE A 408 10.05 -2.16 -11.68
N ARG A 409 8.97 -1.46 -12.07
CA ARG A 409 8.73 -0.05 -11.76
C ARG A 409 7.39 0.14 -11.05
N GLU A 410 7.44 0.59 -9.80
CA GLU A 410 6.23 0.76 -8.98
C GLU A 410 5.16 1.65 -9.64
N VAL A 411 5.54 2.77 -10.26
CA VAL A 411 4.57 3.71 -10.85
C VAL A 411 4.00 3.13 -12.14
N SER A 412 4.79 2.35 -12.89
CA SER A 412 4.29 1.65 -14.07
C SER A 412 3.30 0.53 -13.70
N VAL A 413 3.58 -0.23 -12.64
CA VAL A 413 2.61 -1.17 -12.05
C VAL A 413 1.34 -0.44 -11.63
N SER A 414 1.47 0.67 -10.92
CA SER A 414 0.35 1.50 -10.45
C SER A 414 -0.52 2.00 -11.61
N ARG A 415 0.10 2.62 -12.64
CA ARG A 415 -0.58 3.12 -13.84
C ARG A 415 -1.25 2.00 -14.61
N SER A 416 -0.58 0.85 -14.72
CA SER A 416 -1.13 -0.32 -15.40
C SER A 416 -2.41 -0.78 -14.73
N LEU A 417 -2.43 -0.98 -13.41
CA LEU A 417 -3.62 -1.38 -12.67
C LEU A 417 -4.70 -0.28 -12.72
N TYR A 418 -4.32 0.97 -12.50
CA TYR A 418 -5.24 2.11 -12.47
C TYR A 418 -5.96 2.27 -13.80
N LYS A 419 -5.26 2.21 -14.94
CA LYS A 419 -5.85 2.32 -16.28
C LYS A 419 -6.60 1.05 -16.69
N SER A 420 -6.06 -0.12 -16.33
CA SER A 420 -6.68 -1.40 -16.69
C SER A 420 -8.07 -1.56 -16.07
N THR A 421 -8.26 -1.03 -14.86
CA THR A 421 -9.53 -1.13 -14.14
C THR A 421 -10.57 -0.07 -14.50
N ARG A 422 -10.32 0.68 -15.58
CA ARG A 422 -11.21 1.72 -16.07
C ARG A 422 -12.02 1.23 -17.25
N ASN A 423 -13.22 1.78 -17.41
CA ASN A 423 -14.11 1.45 -18.52
C ASN A 423 -13.42 1.74 -19.86
N THR A 424 -13.60 0.85 -20.83
CA THR A 424 -13.08 0.99 -22.21
C THR A 424 -13.62 2.20 -22.96
N ALA A 425 -14.71 2.82 -22.49
CA ALA A 425 -15.24 4.07 -23.02
C ALA A 425 -14.60 5.32 -22.39
N SER A 426 -13.92 5.20 -21.25
CA SER A 426 -13.29 6.33 -20.57
C SER A 426 -11.91 6.61 -21.15
N ILE A 427 -11.66 7.86 -21.53
CA ILE A 427 -10.38 8.32 -22.08
C ILE A 427 -9.52 8.86 -20.93
N TYR A 428 -8.30 8.34 -20.77
CA TYR A 428 -7.34 8.89 -19.82
C TYR A 428 -6.40 9.91 -20.44
N THR A 429 -6.04 9.75 -21.73
CA THR A 429 -5.26 10.74 -22.48
C THR A 429 -5.44 10.56 -23.98
N GLY A 430 -5.59 11.67 -24.72
CA GLY A 430 -5.74 11.63 -26.19
C GLY A 430 -6.87 10.69 -26.66
N SER A 431 -6.50 9.65 -27.41
CA SER A 431 -7.41 8.59 -27.87
C SER A 431 -7.31 7.29 -27.05
N LYS A 432 -6.53 7.28 -25.97
CA LYS A 432 -6.24 6.09 -25.16
C LYS A 432 -7.29 5.92 -24.06
N THR A 433 -7.79 4.70 -23.93
CA THR A 433 -8.95 4.37 -23.09
C THR A 433 -8.64 3.32 -22.02
N GLY A 434 -9.51 3.21 -21.03
CA GLY A 434 -9.42 2.20 -19.97
C GLY A 434 -9.41 0.74 -20.46
N GLY A 435 -8.89 -0.17 -19.64
CA GLY A 435 -8.70 -1.58 -20.02
C GLY A 435 -9.93 -2.48 -19.88
N GLY A 436 -10.96 -2.05 -19.13
CA GLY A 436 -12.19 -2.81 -18.89
C GLY A 436 -12.04 -4.02 -17.96
N VAL A 437 -10.92 -4.14 -17.24
CA VAL A 437 -10.72 -5.20 -16.24
C VAL A 437 -11.53 -4.84 -15.00
N LEU A 438 -12.38 -5.72 -14.50
CA LEU A 438 -13.17 -5.41 -13.31
C LEU A 438 -12.30 -5.57 -12.06
N PHE A 439 -12.47 -4.69 -11.08
CA PHE A 439 -11.72 -4.79 -9.81
C PHE A 439 -11.93 -6.15 -9.12
N LYS A 440 -13.13 -6.75 -9.19
CA LYS A 440 -13.36 -8.10 -8.67
C LYS A 440 -12.44 -9.16 -9.26
N ASP A 441 -12.01 -9.01 -10.51
CA ASP A 441 -11.13 -9.98 -11.18
C ASP A 441 -9.68 -9.79 -10.71
N VAL A 442 -9.26 -8.54 -10.52
CA VAL A 442 -7.99 -8.19 -9.85
C VAL A 442 -7.99 -8.70 -8.41
N TRP A 443 -9.06 -8.45 -7.65
CA TRP A 443 -9.20 -8.90 -6.27
C TRP A 443 -9.22 -10.41 -6.15
N LYS A 444 -9.85 -11.13 -7.09
CA LYS A 444 -9.81 -12.60 -7.14
C LYS A 444 -8.38 -13.12 -7.31
N VAL A 445 -7.60 -12.54 -8.22
CA VAL A 445 -6.19 -12.92 -8.38
C VAL A 445 -5.38 -12.55 -7.15
N PHE A 446 -5.61 -11.35 -6.60
CA PHE A 446 -4.91 -10.84 -5.43
C PHE A 446 -5.17 -11.69 -4.18
N SER A 447 -6.43 -11.85 -3.80
CA SER A 447 -6.86 -12.45 -2.53
C SER A 447 -7.19 -13.94 -2.59
N GLY A 448 -7.38 -14.47 -3.80
CA GLY A 448 -7.96 -15.79 -4.01
C GLY A 448 -9.46 -15.88 -3.73
N GLU A 449 -10.11 -14.80 -3.27
CA GLU A 449 -11.53 -14.82 -2.91
C GLU A 449 -12.45 -14.65 -4.12
N GLU A 450 -13.55 -15.39 -4.11
CA GLU A 450 -14.66 -15.27 -5.04
C GLU A 450 -15.97 -15.09 -4.29
N LYS A 451 -16.96 -14.49 -4.94
CA LYS A 451 -18.26 -14.20 -4.33
C LYS A 451 -18.95 -15.45 -3.74
N ASN A 452 -18.77 -16.65 -4.31
CA ASN A 452 -19.60 -17.81 -3.99
C ASN A 452 -18.85 -19.14 -3.77
N VAL A 453 -17.51 -19.16 -3.82
CA VAL A 453 -16.77 -20.43 -3.98
C VAL A 453 -15.53 -20.50 -3.10
N SER A 454 -14.65 -19.50 -3.15
CA SER A 454 -13.38 -19.51 -2.44
C SER A 454 -13.37 -18.53 -1.27
N THR A 455 -12.88 -19.03 -0.14
CA THR A 455 -12.44 -18.21 1.00
C THR A 455 -10.93 -18.08 0.95
N HIS A 456 -10.34 -17.16 1.71
CA HIS A 456 -8.89 -17.10 1.87
C HIS A 456 -8.28 -18.46 2.33
N ALA A 457 -9.04 -19.31 3.04
CA ALA A 457 -8.60 -20.64 3.45
C ALA A 457 -8.65 -21.71 2.32
N SER A 458 -9.30 -21.42 1.20
CA SER A 458 -9.37 -22.29 0.01
C SER A 458 -9.39 -21.40 -1.24
N PRO A 459 -8.26 -20.76 -1.56
CA PRO A 459 -8.21 -19.71 -2.58
C PRO A 459 -8.39 -20.28 -3.99
N ALA A 460 -8.79 -19.41 -4.92
CA ALA A 460 -8.83 -19.73 -6.35
C ALA A 460 -7.45 -20.21 -6.84
N TYR A 461 -7.43 -21.16 -7.79
CA TYR A 461 -6.17 -21.77 -8.24
C TYR A 461 -5.17 -20.74 -8.77
N TYR A 462 -5.59 -19.90 -9.72
CA TYR A 462 -4.81 -18.79 -10.28
C TYR A 462 -4.96 -17.52 -9.42
N SER A 463 -4.36 -17.55 -8.23
CA SER A 463 -4.30 -16.42 -7.30
C SER A 463 -3.01 -16.41 -6.50
N PHE A 464 -2.64 -15.23 -5.98
CA PHE A 464 -1.47 -15.06 -5.11
C PHE A 464 -1.63 -15.73 -3.75
N ALA A 465 -2.85 -15.87 -3.25
CA ALA A 465 -3.13 -16.61 -2.02
C ALA A 465 -2.76 -18.11 -2.15
N ASN A 466 -2.69 -18.67 -3.36
CA ASN A 466 -2.21 -20.03 -3.60
C ASN A 466 -0.67 -20.11 -3.62
N THR A 467 -0.02 -19.79 -2.50
CA THR A 467 1.44 -19.68 -2.37
C THR A 467 2.18 -21.01 -2.57
N THR A 468 1.50 -22.15 -2.46
CA THR A 468 2.08 -23.47 -2.77
C THR A 468 2.41 -23.61 -4.26
N VAL A 469 1.57 -23.01 -5.12
CA VAL A 469 1.76 -23.00 -6.58
C VAL A 469 2.44 -21.71 -7.02
N PHE A 470 2.13 -20.58 -6.41
CA PHE A 470 2.56 -19.25 -6.86
C PHE A 470 3.20 -18.48 -5.70
N PRO A 471 4.42 -18.86 -5.29
CA PRO A 471 5.04 -18.35 -4.07
C PRO A 471 5.59 -16.93 -4.19
N ILE A 472 5.66 -16.33 -5.39
CA ILE A 472 6.32 -15.04 -5.64
C ILE A 472 5.42 -14.12 -6.44
N SER A 473 4.76 -13.19 -5.75
CA SER A 473 3.89 -12.18 -6.34
C SER A 473 4.69 -11.14 -7.13
N ASN A 474 4.27 -10.86 -8.35
CA ASN A 474 4.79 -9.78 -9.20
C ASN A 474 3.76 -9.43 -10.29
N MET A 475 3.96 -8.30 -10.98
CA MET A 475 2.98 -7.81 -11.97
C MET A 475 2.87 -8.71 -13.21
N GLY A 476 3.96 -9.35 -13.65
CA GLY A 476 3.93 -10.30 -14.77
C GLY A 476 3.04 -11.51 -14.47
N LEU A 477 3.16 -12.05 -13.26
CA LEU A 477 2.32 -13.13 -12.77
C LEU A 477 0.85 -12.69 -12.59
N MET A 478 0.59 -11.50 -12.05
CA MET A 478 -0.76 -10.93 -11.95
C MET A 478 -1.44 -10.89 -13.32
N ASN A 479 -0.77 -10.33 -14.34
CA ASN A 479 -1.32 -10.23 -15.68
C ASN A 479 -1.54 -11.60 -16.34
N TRP A 480 -0.63 -12.54 -16.11
CA TRP A 480 -0.78 -13.91 -16.58
C TRP A 480 -2.00 -14.59 -15.93
N MET A 481 -2.15 -14.51 -14.61
CA MET A 481 -3.27 -15.08 -13.87
C MET A 481 -4.61 -14.45 -14.25
N LEU A 482 -4.66 -13.13 -14.48
CA LEU A 482 -5.86 -12.46 -15.01
C LEU A 482 -6.26 -13.07 -16.35
N SER A 483 -5.28 -13.30 -17.25
CA SER A 483 -5.55 -13.95 -18.53
C SER A 483 -6.03 -15.40 -18.36
N LYS A 484 -5.50 -16.16 -17.40
CA LYS A 484 -5.96 -17.52 -17.08
C LYS A 484 -7.37 -17.54 -16.47
N ASN A 485 -7.72 -16.49 -15.73
CA ASN A 485 -9.07 -16.28 -15.20
C ASN A 485 -10.04 -15.69 -16.23
N GLY A 486 -9.68 -15.64 -17.52
CA GLY A 486 -10.58 -15.27 -18.61
C GLY A 486 -10.65 -13.78 -18.93
N VAL A 487 -9.83 -12.95 -18.29
CA VAL A 487 -9.72 -11.52 -18.66
C VAL A 487 -9.03 -11.40 -20.01
N SER A 488 -9.69 -10.76 -20.97
CA SER A 488 -9.13 -10.49 -22.30
C SER A 488 -9.78 -9.26 -22.91
N SER A 489 -8.99 -8.22 -23.17
CA SER A 489 -9.42 -7.06 -23.96
C SER A 489 -8.24 -6.48 -24.73
N SER A 490 -8.50 -5.95 -25.93
CA SER A 490 -7.47 -5.26 -26.72
C SER A 490 -7.01 -3.97 -26.05
N ALA A 491 -7.92 -3.26 -25.38
CA ALA A 491 -7.60 -2.04 -24.63
C ALA A 491 -6.65 -2.32 -23.47
N TRP A 492 -6.87 -3.41 -22.73
CA TRP A 492 -5.96 -3.86 -21.68
C TRP A 492 -4.58 -4.20 -22.24
N ASN A 493 -4.51 -4.94 -23.35
CA ASN A 493 -3.23 -5.23 -24.02
C ASN A 493 -2.48 -3.95 -24.44
N SER A 494 -3.20 -2.94 -24.92
CA SER A 494 -2.60 -1.65 -25.28
C SER A 494 -1.99 -0.94 -24.06
N ILE A 495 -2.68 -0.97 -22.90
CA ILE A 495 -2.16 -0.41 -21.65
C ILE A 495 -0.90 -1.15 -21.19
N LEU A 496 -0.91 -2.48 -21.24
CA LEU A 496 0.26 -3.27 -20.85
C LEU A 496 1.47 -2.98 -21.75
N ASN A 497 1.25 -2.86 -23.06
CA ASN A 497 2.32 -2.50 -24.01
C ASN A 497 2.86 -1.09 -23.77
N GLU A 498 1.97 -0.12 -23.51
CA GLU A 498 2.34 1.25 -23.17
C GLU A 498 3.24 1.31 -21.93
N GLU A 499 2.86 0.56 -20.90
CA GLU A 499 3.56 0.50 -19.61
C GLU A 499 4.68 -0.54 -19.57
N LYS A 500 5.10 -1.09 -20.72
CA LYS A 500 6.17 -2.11 -20.80
C LYS A 500 5.94 -3.31 -19.87
N GLN A 501 4.70 -3.70 -19.63
CA GLN A 501 4.33 -4.85 -18.81
C GLN A 501 4.35 -6.15 -19.64
N THR A 502 4.41 -7.29 -18.95
CA THR A 502 4.32 -8.63 -19.55
C THR A 502 3.11 -9.40 -19.02
N LYS A 503 2.77 -10.50 -19.70
CA LYS A 503 1.76 -11.48 -19.26
C LYS A 503 2.40 -12.84 -19.01
N THR A 504 3.63 -12.84 -18.51
CA THR A 504 4.47 -14.01 -18.33
C THR A 504 5.29 -13.84 -17.06
N THR A 505 5.81 -14.95 -16.54
CA THR A 505 6.83 -14.97 -15.48
C THR A 505 8.26 -15.05 -16.03
N GLU A 506 8.42 -15.04 -17.35
CA GLU A 506 9.71 -15.17 -18.03
C GLU A 506 10.78 -14.19 -17.53
N ASN A 507 10.41 -12.92 -17.34
CA ASN A 507 11.35 -11.90 -16.86
C ASN A 507 11.62 -11.98 -15.35
N TYR A 508 10.77 -12.66 -14.57
CA TYR A 508 10.96 -12.79 -13.12
C TYR A 508 10.21 -13.97 -12.53
N ALA A 509 10.96 -14.88 -11.91
CA ALA A 509 10.48 -16.12 -11.29
C ALA A 509 9.94 -17.17 -12.28
N TYR A 510 10.55 -17.28 -13.46
CA TYR A 510 10.17 -18.30 -14.45
C TYR A 510 10.46 -19.71 -13.91
N TYR A 511 9.52 -20.64 -14.02
CA TYR A 511 9.66 -21.92 -13.33
C TYR A 511 10.58 -22.89 -14.06
N LEU A 512 11.67 -23.31 -13.42
CA LEU A 512 12.61 -24.29 -13.99
C LEU A 512 12.12 -25.72 -13.77
N GLN A 513 12.00 -26.46 -14.87
CA GLN A 513 11.73 -27.89 -14.86
C GLN A 513 12.58 -28.63 -15.89
N ALA A 514 12.61 -29.96 -15.83
CA ALA A 514 13.31 -30.76 -16.82
C ALA A 514 12.78 -30.49 -18.24
N GLY A 515 13.68 -30.20 -19.17
CA GLY A 515 13.37 -29.90 -20.56
C GLY A 515 14.60 -30.05 -21.44
N THR A 516 14.46 -29.77 -22.74
CA THR A 516 15.57 -29.88 -23.71
C THR A 516 15.54 -28.73 -24.71
N GLY A 517 16.72 -28.29 -25.16
CA GLY A 517 16.84 -27.33 -26.27
C GLY A 517 16.59 -25.87 -25.91
N CYS A 518 16.55 -25.52 -24.62
CA CYS A 518 16.45 -24.13 -24.17
C CYS A 518 17.82 -23.49 -23.97
N SER A 519 17.98 -22.25 -24.39
CA SER A 519 19.16 -21.43 -24.12
C SER A 519 18.74 -19.99 -23.94
N TYR A 520 19.35 -19.29 -22.99
CA TYR A 520 19.03 -17.91 -22.64
C TYR A 520 20.21 -17.03 -23.00
N THR A 521 19.97 -15.77 -23.37
CA THR A 521 21.04 -14.86 -23.80
C THR A 521 20.85 -13.48 -23.22
N PHE A 522 21.83 -13.05 -22.43
CA PHE A 522 22.01 -11.64 -22.14
C PHE A 522 22.56 -10.93 -23.37
N THR A 523 21.91 -9.83 -23.75
CA THR A 523 22.36 -8.96 -24.84
C THR A 523 22.67 -7.59 -24.27
N ASN A 524 23.96 -7.36 -24.03
CA ASN A 524 24.51 -6.24 -23.27
C ASN A 524 24.06 -6.21 -21.79
N GLY A 525 24.96 -5.84 -20.90
CA GLY A 525 24.63 -5.49 -19.51
C GLY A 525 24.47 -3.99 -19.33
N THR A 526 24.02 -3.59 -18.14
CA THR A 526 23.85 -2.19 -17.72
C THR A 526 24.72 -1.90 -16.51
N THR A 527 25.35 -0.72 -16.47
CA THR A 527 26.16 -0.34 -15.30
C THR A 527 25.31 -0.20 -14.05
N GLU A 528 25.85 -0.58 -12.90
CA GLU A 528 25.19 -0.37 -11.62
C GLU A 528 25.06 1.13 -11.30
N LYS A 529 23.93 1.52 -10.71
CA LYS A 529 23.59 2.92 -10.48
C LYS A 529 23.16 3.14 -9.03
N LEU A 530 23.46 4.33 -8.53
CA LEU A 530 22.81 4.82 -7.32
C LEU A 530 21.36 5.15 -7.65
N MET A 531 20.45 4.81 -6.74
CA MET A 531 19.03 5.14 -6.88
C MET A 531 18.81 6.65 -6.82
N THR A 532 19.50 7.33 -5.89
CA THR A 532 19.57 8.78 -5.78
C THR A 532 21.00 9.24 -5.47
N SER A 533 21.27 10.54 -5.53
CA SER A 533 22.57 11.10 -5.12
C SER A 533 22.86 10.98 -3.61
N ARG A 534 21.87 10.58 -2.80
CA ARG A 534 22.02 10.38 -1.35
C ARG A 534 22.28 8.92 -0.99
N ASP A 535 22.07 7.99 -1.93
CA ASP A 535 22.38 6.58 -1.72
C ASP A 535 23.89 6.35 -1.68
N THR A 536 24.30 5.38 -0.86
CA THR A 536 25.69 4.95 -0.73
C THR A 536 25.96 3.61 -1.42
N VAL A 537 24.91 2.96 -1.92
CA VAL A 537 24.94 1.61 -2.49
C VAL A 537 24.46 1.65 -3.93
N LYS A 538 25.34 1.27 -4.86
CA LYS A 538 25.01 1.03 -6.26
C LYS A 538 24.23 -0.27 -6.37
N ARG A 539 23.22 -0.25 -7.22
CA ARG A 539 22.29 -1.37 -7.42
C ARG A 539 22.37 -1.89 -8.83
N SER A 540 22.29 -3.20 -8.96
CA SER A 540 22.22 -3.87 -10.25
C SER A 540 20.87 -3.62 -10.93
N ASP A 541 20.88 -3.42 -12.24
CA ASP A 541 19.66 -3.36 -13.03
C ASP A 541 18.95 -4.73 -12.99
N GLN A 542 17.79 -4.79 -12.33
CA GLN A 542 17.10 -6.05 -12.04
C GLN A 542 16.58 -6.77 -13.28
N GLN A 543 16.46 -6.09 -14.41
CA GLN A 543 16.04 -6.71 -15.66
C GLN A 543 17.22 -6.99 -16.58
N MET A 544 18.13 -6.03 -16.74
CA MET A 544 19.18 -6.13 -17.76
C MET A 544 20.36 -7.01 -17.34
N ASN A 545 20.60 -7.13 -16.04
CA ASN A 545 21.73 -7.88 -15.51
C ASN A 545 21.35 -9.18 -14.82
N ASN A 546 20.06 -9.53 -14.76
CA ASN A 546 19.60 -10.65 -13.93
C ASN A 546 18.50 -11.43 -14.64
N ASP A 547 18.62 -12.75 -14.61
CA ASP A 547 17.54 -13.68 -14.97
C ASP A 547 17.16 -14.47 -13.72
N PHE A 548 15.91 -14.30 -13.27
CA PHE A 548 15.39 -14.90 -12.06
C PHE A 548 14.47 -16.09 -12.34
N TYR A 549 14.78 -17.22 -11.73
CA TYR A 549 14.07 -18.47 -11.89
C TYR A 549 13.57 -19.05 -10.58
N LEU A 550 12.35 -19.56 -10.61
CA LEU A 550 11.82 -20.37 -9.51
C LEU A 550 12.31 -21.82 -9.66
N TYR A 551 12.96 -22.36 -8.64
CA TYR A 551 13.47 -23.73 -8.63
C TYR A 551 12.97 -24.50 -7.41
N TYR A 552 12.35 -25.66 -7.65
CA TYR A 552 11.98 -26.58 -6.59
C TYR A 552 13.10 -27.59 -6.33
N HIS A 553 13.61 -27.60 -5.10
CA HIS A 553 14.56 -28.59 -4.61
C HIS A 553 13.85 -29.70 -3.84
N ASP A 554 14.16 -30.95 -4.18
CA ASP A 554 13.61 -32.16 -3.55
C ASP A 554 14.29 -32.54 -2.22
N GLY A 555 15.30 -31.79 -1.79
CA GLY A 555 16.10 -32.06 -0.58
C GLY A 555 17.17 -33.14 -0.77
N GLN A 556 17.32 -33.70 -1.98
CA GLN A 556 18.35 -34.69 -2.27
C GLN A 556 19.63 -34.02 -2.75
N ALA A 557 20.79 -34.61 -2.46
CA ALA A 557 22.06 -34.09 -2.95
C ALA A 557 22.05 -33.96 -4.48
N ALA A 558 22.30 -32.76 -4.97
CA ALA A 558 22.32 -32.43 -6.39
C ALA A 558 23.26 -31.24 -6.66
N THR A 559 23.61 -31.03 -7.91
CA THR A 559 24.30 -29.82 -8.37
C THR A 559 23.45 -29.07 -9.38
N LEU A 560 23.54 -27.74 -9.35
CA LEU A 560 23.08 -26.89 -10.44
C LEU A 560 24.30 -26.29 -11.12
N THR A 561 24.39 -26.49 -12.43
CA THR A 561 25.49 -26.00 -13.25
C THR A 561 24.95 -25.10 -14.35
N MET A 562 25.43 -23.85 -14.36
CA MET A 562 25.26 -22.93 -15.47
C MET A 562 26.47 -23.09 -16.41
N ASN A 563 26.23 -23.42 -17.67
CA ASN A 563 27.26 -23.39 -18.72
C ASN A 563 26.97 -22.20 -19.63
N TYR A 564 27.97 -21.38 -19.93
CA TYR A 564 27.80 -20.18 -20.74
C TYR A 564 28.97 -19.93 -21.69
N THR A 565 28.65 -19.27 -22.81
CA THR A 565 29.61 -18.81 -23.80
C THR A 565 29.39 -17.32 -24.05
N THR A 566 30.48 -16.58 -24.20
CA THR A 566 30.45 -15.13 -24.45
C THR A 566 30.82 -14.80 -25.89
N SER A 567 30.23 -13.76 -26.45
CA SER A 567 30.60 -13.23 -27.77
C SER A 567 30.43 -11.71 -27.82
N GLY A 568 31.02 -11.05 -28.83
CA GLY A 568 30.94 -9.59 -28.98
C GLY A 568 32.16 -8.85 -28.45
N SER A 569 32.03 -7.53 -28.29
CA SER A 569 33.13 -6.62 -27.91
C SER A 569 33.57 -6.72 -26.45
N ALA A 570 32.68 -7.18 -25.56
CA ALA A 570 32.97 -7.40 -24.16
C ALA A 570 32.66 -8.84 -23.74
N THR A 571 33.41 -9.35 -22.77
CA THR A 571 33.15 -10.65 -22.14
C THR A 571 32.25 -10.44 -20.94
N LEU A 572 30.98 -10.82 -21.06
CA LEU A 572 30.03 -10.79 -19.95
C LEU A 572 30.30 -11.96 -19.01
N ASN A 573 30.81 -11.66 -17.81
CA ASN A 573 30.97 -12.65 -16.76
C ASN A 573 29.62 -12.88 -16.06
N LEU A 574 29.21 -14.13 -15.95
CA LEU A 574 27.96 -14.53 -15.31
C LEU A 574 28.23 -15.23 -13.98
N ASP A 575 27.53 -14.80 -12.95
CA ASP A 575 27.52 -15.39 -11.61
C ASP A 575 26.24 -16.22 -11.42
N LEU A 576 26.34 -17.34 -10.72
CA LEU A 576 25.22 -18.22 -10.36
C LEU A 576 24.93 -18.12 -8.86
N ILE A 577 23.76 -17.58 -8.52
CA ILE A 577 23.37 -17.31 -7.14
C ILE A 577 22.06 -18.02 -6.84
N LEU A 578 21.99 -18.73 -5.71
CA LEU A 578 20.77 -19.35 -5.22
C LEU A 578 20.37 -18.68 -3.91
N TYR A 579 19.18 -18.13 -3.89
CA TYR A 579 18.57 -17.51 -2.72
C TYR A 579 17.46 -18.39 -2.14
N TYR A 580 17.20 -18.24 -0.85
CA TYR A 580 15.99 -18.79 -0.23
C TYR A 580 14.72 -18.15 -0.80
N GLY A 581 13.55 -18.78 -0.65
CA GLY A 581 12.28 -18.20 -1.14
C GLY A 581 11.98 -16.80 -0.56
N SER A 582 12.34 -16.54 0.70
CA SER A 582 12.13 -15.28 1.41
C SER A 582 13.29 -14.28 1.26
N TYR A 583 13.95 -14.23 0.09
CA TYR A 583 15.20 -13.49 -0.04
C TYR A 583 15.04 -11.98 -0.12
N VAL A 584 16.10 -11.27 0.27
CA VAL A 584 16.35 -9.88 -0.11
C VAL A 584 17.47 -9.89 -1.15
N TYR A 585 17.29 -9.16 -2.26
CA TYR A 585 18.31 -9.08 -3.29
C TYR A 585 19.61 -8.53 -2.69
N PHE A 586 20.70 -9.27 -2.87
CA PHE A 586 21.98 -8.95 -2.26
C PHE A 586 22.90 -8.30 -3.29
N GLU A 587 23.08 -6.99 -3.18
CA GLU A 587 23.87 -6.17 -4.11
C GLU A 587 25.36 -6.52 -4.10
N ASP A 588 26.02 -6.32 -5.25
CA ASP A 588 27.45 -6.62 -5.39
C ASP A 588 28.30 -5.70 -4.51
N ASP A 589 27.90 -4.44 -4.31
CA ASP A 589 28.52 -3.52 -3.36
C ASP A 589 28.70 -4.14 -1.97
N TYR A 590 27.70 -4.88 -1.47
CA TYR A 590 27.80 -5.57 -0.19
C TYR A 590 28.73 -6.78 -0.27
N ALA A 591 28.61 -7.60 -1.31
CA ALA A 591 29.45 -8.79 -1.50
C ALA A 591 30.94 -8.43 -1.58
N TYR A 592 31.30 -7.45 -2.41
CA TYR A 592 32.69 -6.99 -2.56
C TYR A 592 33.20 -6.19 -1.36
N ALA A 593 32.31 -5.65 -0.52
CA ALA A 593 32.67 -5.13 0.81
C ALA A 593 32.85 -6.24 1.87
N GLY A 594 32.82 -7.52 1.48
CA GLY A 594 32.99 -8.66 2.38
C GLY A 594 31.80 -8.90 3.32
N LYS A 595 30.62 -8.37 3.00
CA LYS A 595 29.40 -8.64 3.75
C LYS A 595 28.81 -9.99 3.33
N SER A 596 28.16 -10.66 4.28
CA SER A 596 27.40 -11.88 4.02
C SER A 596 25.91 -11.62 4.21
N SER A 597 25.08 -12.47 3.61
CA SER A 597 23.63 -12.42 3.71
C SER A 597 23.09 -13.79 4.07
N ASN A 598 22.21 -13.85 5.07
CA ASN A 598 21.45 -15.05 5.43
C ASN A 598 20.38 -15.42 4.38
N PHE A 599 20.09 -14.53 3.43
CA PHE A 599 19.14 -14.77 2.35
C PHE A 599 19.75 -15.54 1.17
N VAL A 600 21.08 -15.59 1.07
CA VAL A 600 21.80 -16.34 0.04
C VAL A 600 22.03 -17.77 0.55
N ALA A 601 21.48 -18.76 -0.15
CA ALA A 601 21.66 -20.17 0.18
C ALA A 601 23.02 -20.69 -0.32
N ARG A 602 23.36 -20.40 -1.58
CA ARG A 602 24.63 -20.78 -2.23
C ARG A 602 24.98 -19.75 -3.31
N THR A 603 26.25 -19.63 -3.62
CA THR A 603 26.71 -18.81 -4.77
C THR A 603 27.98 -19.40 -5.34
N SER A 604 28.12 -19.30 -6.65
CA SER A 604 29.37 -19.38 -7.38
C SER A 604 29.54 -18.02 -8.06
N ARG A 605 30.79 -17.54 -8.13
CA ARG A 605 31.19 -16.26 -8.76
C ARG A 605 32.61 -16.38 -9.29
N ASN A 606 32.77 -17.14 -10.35
CA ASN A 606 34.04 -17.48 -10.99
C ASN A 606 34.03 -16.98 -12.44
N ALA A 607 35.17 -16.52 -12.94
CA ALA A 607 35.29 -16.05 -14.34
C ALA A 607 35.36 -17.19 -15.38
N SER A 608 34.83 -18.38 -15.07
CA SER A 608 34.93 -19.57 -15.90
C SER A 608 33.61 -19.81 -16.63
N GLY A 609 33.65 -20.14 -17.93
CA GLY A 609 32.47 -20.43 -18.78
C GLY A 609 31.53 -21.55 -18.29
N ALA A 610 31.74 -22.09 -17.09
CA ALA A 610 30.74 -22.78 -16.31
C ALA A 610 30.85 -22.40 -14.82
N GLU A 611 29.71 -22.35 -14.14
CA GLU A 611 29.60 -22.19 -12.71
C GLU A 611 28.74 -23.30 -12.11
N THR A 612 29.08 -23.77 -10.91
CA THR A 612 28.36 -24.87 -10.25
C THR A 612 28.17 -24.60 -8.77
N ILE A 613 26.94 -24.81 -8.29
CA ILE A 613 26.60 -24.80 -6.86
C ILE A 613 26.19 -26.20 -6.41
N ASN A 614 26.65 -26.59 -5.21
CA ASN A 614 26.29 -27.85 -4.56
C ASN A 614 25.10 -27.63 -3.62
N LEU A 615 24.01 -28.38 -3.85
CA LEU A 615 22.77 -28.30 -3.08
C LEU A 615 22.77 -29.25 -1.86
N SER A 616 23.81 -30.06 -1.67
CA SER A 616 23.93 -30.96 -0.52
C SER A 616 23.71 -30.20 0.80
N GLY A 617 22.82 -30.76 1.63
CA GLY A 617 22.45 -30.20 2.92
C GLY A 617 21.42 -29.06 2.86
N LEU A 618 20.89 -28.69 1.69
CA LEU A 618 19.73 -27.80 1.61
C LEU A 618 18.43 -28.59 1.84
N PRO A 619 17.47 -28.05 2.62
CA PRO A 619 16.17 -28.68 2.79
C PRO A 619 15.35 -28.66 1.48
N ALA A 620 14.41 -29.58 1.36
CA ALA A 620 13.43 -29.52 0.28
C ALA A 620 12.62 -28.21 0.37
N GLY A 621 12.34 -27.60 -0.78
CA GLY A 621 11.64 -26.32 -0.81
C GLY A 621 11.84 -25.55 -2.10
N ILE A 622 11.25 -24.36 -2.15
CA ILE A 622 11.33 -23.44 -3.28
C ILE A 622 12.45 -22.43 -3.04
N TYR A 623 13.27 -22.23 -4.07
CA TYR A 623 14.40 -21.32 -4.09
C TYR A 623 14.32 -20.39 -5.30
N MET A 624 14.98 -19.23 -5.20
CA MET A 624 15.17 -18.32 -6.32
C MET A 624 16.58 -18.49 -6.87
N LEU A 625 16.71 -18.99 -8.09
CA LEU A 625 17.98 -19.04 -8.81
C LEU A 625 18.13 -17.77 -9.65
N ASN A 626 19.24 -17.07 -9.48
CA ASN A 626 19.59 -15.89 -10.27
C ASN A 626 20.84 -16.20 -11.10
N VAL A 627 20.73 -16.02 -12.41
CA VAL A 627 21.89 -15.91 -13.30
C VAL A 627 22.15 -14.43 -13.52
N LYS A 628 23.31 -13.95 -13.07
CA LYS A 628 23.59 -12.52 -12.95
C LYS A 628 24.82 -12.11 -13.76
N ILE A 629 24.73 -11.02 -14.51
CA ILE A 629 25.92 -10.34 -15.04
C ILE A 629 26.65 -9.67 -13.87
N ASN A 630 27.93 -10.00 -13.70
CA ASN A 630 28.81 -9.26 -12.80
C ASN A 630 29.11 -7.88 -13.41
N ALA A 631 28.37 -6.87 -12.96
CA ALA A 631 28.45 -5.47 -13.40
C ALA A 631 29.22 -4.57 -12.41
N TYR A 632 29.74 -5.14 -11.33
CA TYR A 632 30.41 -4.41 -10.26
C TYR A 632 31.60 -3.58 -10.77
N ASN A 633 31.55 -2.27 -10.54
CA ASN A 633 32.56 -1.30 -10.96
C ASN A 633 32.93 -1.33 -12.46
N LYS A 634 32.02 -1.82 -13.32
CA LYS A 634 32.22 -1.80 -14.77
C LYS A 634 31.65 -0.54 -15.42
N LEU A 635 32.29 -0.12 -16.49
CA LEU A 635 31.80 0.91 -17.40
C LEU A 635 30.93 0.28 -18.50
N GLN A 636 30.07 1.08 -19.13
CA GLN A 636 29.07 0.56 -20.07
C GLN A 636 29.71 -0.20 -21.26
N TYR A 637 30.86 0.25 -21.78
CA TYR A 637 31.52 -0.44 -22.90
C TYR A 637 32.03 -1.84 -22.51
N GLU A 638 32.32 -2.09 -21.23
CA GLU A 638 32.75 -3.39 -20.68
C GLU A 638 31.58 -4.35 -20.48
N LEU A 639 30.35 -3.85 -20.70
CA LEU A 639 29.11 -4.60 -20.64
C LEU A 639 28.48 -4.74 -22.03
N ASN A 640 29.11 -4.24 -23.10
CA ASN A 640 28.60 -4.35 -24.46
C ASN A 640 29.05 -5.67 -25.11
N GLY A 641 28.33 -6.75 -24.83
CA GLY A 641 28.58 -8.08 -25.36
C GLY A 641 27.41 -9.01 -25.10
N ASN A 642 27.53 -10.27 -25.49
CA ASN A 642 26.50 -11.28 -25.30
C ASN A 642 27.02 -12.42 -24.42
N ALA A 643 26.16 -12.99 -23.60
CA ALA A 643 26.40 -14.26 -22.92
C ALA A 643 25.21 -15.17 -23.09
N THR A 644 25.42 -16.31 -23.74
CA THR A 644 24.41 -17.36 -23.93
C THR A 644 24.67 -18.47 -22.93
N TYR A 645 23.66 -18.90 -22.19
CA TYR A 645 23.80 -19.90 -21.15
C TYR A 645 22.69 -20.96 -21.14
N THR A 646 22.98 -22.07 -20.47
CA THR A 646 22.07 -23.17 -20.16
C THR A 646 22.24 -23.58 -18.69
N ILE A 647 21.17 -24.10 -18.09
CA ILE A 647 21.18 -24.60 -16.71
C ILE A 647 20.97 -26.11 -16.73
N THR A 648 21.76 -26.85 -15.97
CA THR A 648 21.65 -28.31 -15.85
C THR A 648 21.65 -28.75 -14.38
N LYS A 649 20.84 -29.77 -14.06
CA LYS A 649 20.91 -30.52 -12.80
C LYS A 649 21.82 -31.74 -12.99
N ASN A 650 22.74 -31.94 -12.05
CA ASN A 650 23.70 -33.06 -12.05
C ASN A 650 24.49 -33.18 -13.38
N GLY A 651 24.79 -32.04 -14.00
CA GLY A 651 25.61 -31.93 -15.22
C GLY A 651 25.01 -32.53 -16.50
N SER A 652 23.79 -33.08 -16.47
CA SER A 652 23.23 -33.82 -17.61
C SER A 652 21.76 -33.50 -17.89
N GLN A 653 20.94 -33.27 -16.86
CA GLN A 653 19.53 -32.93 -17.03
C GLN A 653 19.41 -31.43 -17.27
N GLN A 654 19.11 -31.02 -18.50
CA GLN A 654 18.83 -29.63 -18.81
C GLN A 654 17.52 -29.16 -18.14
N LEU A 655 17.56 -27.96 -17.58
CA LEU A 655 16.41 -27.28 -16.99
C LEU A 655 15.97 -26.13 -17.89
N CYS A 656 14.69 -26.09 -18.21
CA CYS A 656 14.07 -25.07 -19.03
C CYS A 656 12.99 -24.35 -18.23
N GLY A 657 12.96 -23.03 -18.36
CA GLY A 657 11.92 -22.17 -17.84
C GLY A 657 10.59 -22.42 -18.55
N THR A 658 9.51 -22.44 -17.78
CA THR A 658 8.13 -22.58 -18.25
C THR A 658 7.18 -21.77 -17.37
N GLU A 659 6.02 -21.42 -17.91
CA GLU A 659 4.93 -20.92 -17.06
C GLU A 659 4.45 -22.08 -16.20
N ARG A 660 4.33 -21.85 -14.89
CA ARG A 660 3.87 -22.89 -13.98
C ARG A 660 2.39 -23.16 -14.24
N PRO A 661 2.00 -24.38 -14.69
CA PRO A 661 0.65 -24.65 -15.19
C PRO A 661 -0.48 -24.51 -14.15
#